data_AF-A0A7Z0HYV2-F1
#
_entry.id   AF-A0A7Z0HYV2-F1
#
_cell.length_a   1.000
_cell.length_b   1.000
_cell.length_c   1.000
_cell.angle_alpha   90.00
_cell.angle_beta   90.00
_cell.angle_gamma   90.00
#
_symmetry.space_group_name_H-M   'P 1'
#
loop_
_entity.id
_entity.type
_entity.pdbx_description
1 polymer ?
#
loop_
_entity_poly.entity_id
_entity_poly.type
_entity_poly.pdbx_seq_one_letter_code
_entity_poly.pdbx_strand_id
1 'polypeptide(L)'
;MPFTPIPRTEPIRHDTEEMQTLHPQLITLADGRRLMVFEGRTLEDDAPVYRYYGQHLDADSQPQGAPFVLGDHVMGRAGRFDLAALEDGGFALAWGPRESVLEHFVRSFDADGTPRSAPVTLDALGETWAAGWVNVDALPGGGFAVTWAGQLGGGFGQETRTGIFNQRFDDAGGSPSTPLPVSDLNTLSAFGNFGGRTGTPSAAVLEDGSSIIVWQSFRALVEDSHNALFGRMLDADGRPAGDTFQIADFADRTVSTAKGHEVLPLPDGGFAVLWNDPVGFETTTPGGDPTVIGGWAVTVQRYDAEGQPLGGPRALSQPTEPYAREASALVLPDGDIALVWDTAREGSPVARGDVASWFQRLDSDFNPLAPPVRIEAGEPIGARAVGGTLTLETDADGAVTLAWHSLTGPGQFGVFTQTLLPQIFGTDGDDMLSARDVGTMVFGLDGDDLLVSGPGDDWLDGGVGMDTAVFSGALADYALRMGTDGVVTATDLRPREAAEDHNGTDRLVNIELAEFADETAPLADILLRDIAVSVQGVDGSTLAGVSLNFTDAAGATFAVPPAGFSLLARDAGVLEAARDHDPATDGRPTAMDALEVLRLAVGLEPSFGPAQALNFIAADMNGDGAITALDALEVLRAAVGLASDNAPRWVFVDAATDWEALEITRSNVQFDTGITVAAGDSDLDLGLTGILLGNMAEVT
;
A
#
# COMPACT_ATOMS: atom_id res chain seq x y z
N MET A 1 -12.69 -11.80 0.66
CA MET A 1 -12.42 -10.54 1.38
C MET A 1 -11.65 -9.63 0.42
N PRO A 2 -12.04 -8.35 0.21
CA PRO A 2 -11.11 -7.41 -0.39
C PRO A 2 -9.88 -7.30 0.53
N PHE A 3 -8.69 -7.33 -0.03
CA PHE A 3 -7.44 -7.30 0.72
C PHE A 3 -7.30 -5.97 1.46
N THR A 4 -7.08 -6.04 2.77
CA THR A 4 -6.84 -4.87 3.62
C THR A 4 -5.47 -4.28 3.31
N PRO A 5 -5.32 -2.99 3.00
CA PRO A 5 -4.00 -2.38 2.80
C PRO A 5 -3.21 -2.38 4.11
N ILE A 6 -1.91 -2.69 4.08
CA ILE A 6 -1.01 -2.41 5.22
C ILE A 6 -0.96 -0.88 5.38
N PRO A 7 -1.24 -0.28 6.56
CA PRO A 7 -0.85 1.07 6.91
C PRO A 7 0.69 1.17 6.97
N ARG A 8 1.21 2.33 6.59
CA ARG A 8 2.61 2.49 6.19
C ARG A 8 3.10 3.84 6.65
N THR A 9 4.41 3.97 6.84
CA THR A 9 5.03 5.27 6.57
C THR A 9 4.83 5.59 5.10
N GLU A 10 4.48 6.83 4.75
CA GLU A 10 4.45 7.26 3.34
C GLU A 10 5.78 6.88 2.65
N PRO A 11 5.78 6.36 1.41
CA PRO A 11 7.01 6.04 0.70
C PRO A 11 7.98 7.22 0.70
N ILE A 12 9.17 7.02 1.25
CA ILE A 12 10.19 8.06 1.31
C ILE A 12 11.02 7.97 0.03
N ARG A 13 11.02 9.05 -0.74
CA ARG A 13 11.80 9.17 -1.98
C ARG A 13 13.21 9.70 -1.65
N HIS A 14 14.26 9.03 -2.14
CA HIS A 14 15.67 9.35 -1.80
C HIS A 14 16.49 9.93 -2.95
N ASP A 15 15.87 10.31 -4.06
CA ASP A 15 16.56 11.00 -5.16
C ASP A 15 16.47 12.53 -5.02
N THR A 16 17.29 13.24 -5.79
CA THR A 16 17.22 14.70 -5.95
C THR A 16 16.70 15.03 -7.35
N GLU A 17 16.18 16.24 -7.59
CA GLU A 17 15.66 16.65 -8.91
C GLU A 17 16.66 16.47 -10.07
N GLU A 18 17.96 16.41 -9.77
CA GLU A 18 19.05 16.27 -10.73
C GLU A 18 19.61 14.84 -10.85
N MET A 19 19.16 13.91 -10.00
CA MET A 19 19.70 12.55 -9.89
C MET A 19 18.65 11.49 -10.20
N GLN A 20 18.87 10.68 -11.24
CA GLN A 20 18.04 9.48 -11.45
C GLN A 20 18.62 8.32 -10.65
N THR A 21 17.79 7.57 -9.92
CA THR A 21 18.27 6.48 -9.04
C THR A 21 17.58 5.16 -9.32
N LEU A 22 18.33 4.06 -9.15
CA LEU A 22 17.92 2.70 -9.51
C LEU A 22 18.56 1.65 -8.57
N HIS A 23 17.95 0.45 -8.55
CA HIS A 23 18.49 -0.77 -7.93
C HIS A 23 18.93 -0.58 -6.47
N PRO A 24 18.04 -0.15 -5.56
CA PRO A 24 18.43 -0.06 -4.16
C PRO A 24 18.67 -1.46 -3.59
N GLN A 25 19.59 -1.55 -2.63
CA GLN A 25 19.71 -2.65 -1.69
C GLN A 25 19.91 -2.09 -0.28
N LEU A 26 19.42 -2.82 0.72
CA LEU A 26 19.50 -2.46 2.14
C LEU A 26 20.39 -3.45 2.89
N ILE A 27 21.05 -2.96 3.93
CA ILE A 27 21.63 -3.77 5.01
C ILE A 27 21.43 -3.06 6.35
N THR A 28 21.29 -3.84 7.42
CA THR A 28 21.43 -3.37 8.80
C THR A 28 22.89 -3.56 9.24
N LEU A 29 23.55 -2.47 9.61
CA LEU A 29 24.91 -2.50 10.14
C LEU A 29 24.90 -2.99 11.59
N ALA A 30 26.06 -3.44 12.09
CA ALA A 30 26.19 -3.97 13.46
C ALA A 30 25.84 -2.96 14.57
N ASP A 31 25.80 -1.66 14.26
CA ASP A 31 25.37 -0.60 15.18
C ASP A 31 23.85 -0.34 15.16
N GLY A 32 23.09 -1.13 14.39
CA GLY A 32 21.64 -1.03 14.21
C GLY A 32 21.20 -0.01 13.17
N ARG A 33 22.10 0.79 12.59
CA ARG A 33 21.72 1.72 11.51
C ARG A 33 21.51 0.98 10.21
N ARG A 34 20.49 1.39 9.46
CA ARG A 34 20.26 0.90 8.10
C ARG A 34 21.09 1.70 7.09
N LEU A 35 21.67 1.01 6.12
CA LEU A 35 22.36 1.62 4.98
C LEU A 35 21.66 1.18 3.70
N MET A 36 21.21 2.17 2.91
CA MET A 36 20.76 1.93 1.55
C MET A 36 21.89 2.24 0.57
N VAL A 37 22.19 1.28 -0.31
CA VAL A 37 23.08 1.49 -1.45
C VAL A 37 22.27 1.48 -2.74
N PHE A 38 22.49 2.46 -3.61
CA PHE A 38 21.77 2.57 -4.88
C PHE A 38 22.64 3.12 -6.00
N GLU A 39 22.26 2.85 -7.24
CA GLU A 39 22.87 3.45 -8.43
C GLU A 39 22.27 4.84 -8.64
N GLY A 40 23.11 5.85 -8.86
CA GLY A 40 22.69 7.21 -9.18
C GLY A 40 23.34 7.74 -10.45
N ARG A 41 22.54 8.44 -11.25
CA ARG A 41 22.96 9.13 -12.48
C ARG A 41 22.84 10.63 -12.30
N THR A 42 23.96 11.33 -12.42
CA THR A 42 24.03 12.81 -12.45
C THR A 42 24.49 13.29 -13.83
N LEU A 43 24.39 14.59 -14.11
CA LEU A 43 24.98 15.24 -15.28
C LEU A 43 26.14 16.13 -14.83
N GLU A 44 27.35 15.84 -15.30
CA GLU A 44 28.54 16.67 -15.09
C GLU A 44 29.05 17.16 -16.45
N ASP A 45 29.09 18.48 -16.65
CA ASP A 45 29.43 19.10 -17.94
C ASP A 45 28.63 18.54 -19.13
N ASP A 46 27.31 18.38 -18.95
CA ASP A 46 26.36 17.74 -19.90
C ASP A 46 26.68 16.27 -20.25
N ALA A 47 27.67 15.66 -19.60
CA ALA A 47 27.98 14.24 -19.71
C ALA A 47 27.35 13.50 -18.52
N PRO A 48 26.64 12.38 -18.74
CA PRO A 48 26.08 11.66 -17.62
C PRO A 48 27.18 10.88 -16.89
N VAL A 49 27.13 10.92 -15.56
CA VAL A 49 28.05 10.21 -14.65
C VAL A 49 27.22 9.26 -13.81
N TYR A 50 27.68 8.01 -13.67
CA TYR A 50 27.04 7.02 -12.83
C TYR A 50 27.90 6.67 -11.63
N ARG A 51 27.27 6.56 -10.47
CA ARG A 51 27.95 6.21 -9.23
C ARG A 51 27.09 5.29 -8.38
N TYR A 52 27.75 4.53 -7.52
CA TYR A 52 27.11 3.92 -6.37
C TYR A 52 27.09 4.93 -5.23
N TYR A 53 25.93 5.14 -4.64
CA TYR A 53 25.71 6.01 -3.50
C TYR A 53 25.31 5.19 -2.28
N GLY A 54 25.78 5.59 -1.10
CA GLY A 54 25.28 5.13 0.19
C GLY A 54 24.43 6.23 0.84
N GLN A 55 23.35 5.84 1.52
CA GLN A 55 22.50 6.70 2.32
C GLN A 55 22.19 6.00 3.64
N HIS A 56 22.60 6.58 4.76
CA HIS A 56 22.17 6.10 6.07
C HIS A 56 20.70 6.45 6.28
N LEU A 57 19.98 5.52 6.89
CA LEU A 57 18.58 5.64 7.24
C LEU A 57 18.39 5.45 8.75
N ASP A 58 17.42 6.14 9.34
CA ASP A 58 16.95 5.83 10.69
C ASP A 58 15.90 4.68 10.68
N ALA A 59 15.33 4.39 11.85
CA ALA A 59 14.34 3.32 12.04
C ALA A 59 13.05 3.54 11.21
N ASP A 60 12.70 4.81 10.97
CA ASP A 60 11.54 5.21 10.17
C ASP A 60 11.88 5.36 8.69
N SER A 61 13.05 4.86 8.28
CA SER A 61 13.58 4.94 6.91
C SER A 61 13.88 6.36 6.42
N GLN A 62 14.01 7.36 7.31
CA GLN A 62 14.36 8.73 6.93
C GLN A 62 15.87 8.88 6.69
N PRO A 63 16.28 9.67 5.68
CA PRO A 63 17.69 9.87 5.36
C PRO A 63 18.43 10.65 6.45
N GLN A 64 19.50 10.07 6.97
CA GLN A 64 20.44 10.71 7.89
C GLN A 64 21.56 11.43 7.13
N GLY A 65 21.30 12.68 6.73
CA GLY A 65 22.24 13.49 5.95
C GLY A 65 22.16 13.20 4.44
N ALA A 66 23.12 13.75 3.69
CA ALA A 66 23.15 13.60 2.22
C ALA A 66 23.79 12.27 1.78
N PRO A 67 23.43 11.73 0.60
CA PRO A 67 24.08 10.54 0.05
C PRO A 67 25.59 10.76 -0.15
N PHE A 68 26.37 9.70 0.08
CA PHE A 68 27.83 9.70 -0.11
C PHE A 68 28.24 8.74 -1.23
N VAL A 69 29.36 9.04 -1.91
CA VAL A 69 29.83 8.27 -3.07
C VAL A 69 30.69 7.08 -2.65
N LEU A 70 30.36 5.88 -3.14
CA LEU A 70 31.10 4.64 -2.92
C LEU A 70 32.07 4.31 -4.07
N GLY A 71 31.71 4.71 -5.30
CA GLY A 71 32.54 4.54 -6.48
C GLY A 71 31.84 4.95 -7.78
N ASP A 72 32.62 5.21 -8.82
CA ASP A 72 32.15 5.55 -10.17
C ASP A 72 31.90 4.29 -11.03
N HIS A 73 30.99 4.40 -12.00
CA HIS A 73 30.57 3.34 -12.95
C HIS A 73 30.25 3.94 -14.36
N VAL A 74 30.17 3.11 -15.41
CA VAL A 74 29.91 3.52 -16.83
C VAL A 74 28.58 2.93 -17.34
N MET A 75 27.71 3.74 -17.98
CA MET A 75 26.24 3.56 -18.22
C MET A 75 25.70 2.14 -18.46
N GLY A 76 24.38 1.95 -18.43
CA GLY A 76 23.64 1.36 -19.56
C GLY A 76 23.61 -0.17 -19.71
N ARG A 77 23.34 -0.87 -18.61
CA ARG A 77 22.37 -1.97 -18.41
C ARG A 77 22.66 -2.47 -16.99
N ALA A 78 22.00 -1.87 -15.99
CA ALA A 78 21.96 -2.27 -14.58
C ALA A 78 23.19 -3.06 -14.10
N GLY A 79 24.24 -2.35 -13.64
CA GLY A 79 25.38 -2.97 -12.97
C GLY A 79 24.88 -3.62 -11.68
N ARG A 80 24.88 -4.95 -11.63
CA ARG A 80 24.39 -5.70 -10.48
C ARG A 80 25.50 -5.74 -9.46
N PHE A 81 25.32 -4.94 -8.42
CA PHE A 81 26.12 -5.00 -7.22
C PHE A 81 25.44 -5.91 -6.20
N ASP A 82 26.22 -6.30 -5.21
CA ASP A 82 25.72 -6.94 -3.99
C ASP A 82 26.50 -6.42 -2.80
N LEU A 83 25.89 -6.44 -1.62
CA LEU A 83 26.49 -5.92 -0.40
C LEU A 83 26.25 -6.85 0.79
N ALA A 84 27.16 -6.81 1.75
CA ALA A 84 27.02 -7.47 3.04
C ALA A 84 27.50 -6.57 4.18
N ALA A 85 26.73 -6.49 5.26
CA ALA A 85 27.20 -5.94 6.53
C ALA A 85 28.22 -6.90 7.16
N LEU A 86 29.34 -6.36 7.65
CA LEU A 86 30.41 -7.15 8.27
C LEU A 86 30.27 -7.10 9.81
N GLU A 87 30.70 -8.16 10.48
CA GLU A 87 30.64 -8.27 11.96
C GLU A 87 31.43 -7.15 12.67
N ASP A 88 32.43 -6.58 12.02
CA ASP A 88 33.23 -5.47 12.56
C ASP A 88 32.55 -4.08 12.45
N GLY A 89 31.32 -4.04 11.92
CA GLY A 89 30.50 -2.85 11.73
C GLY A 89 30.70 -2.14 10.40
N GLY A 90 31.61 -2.61 9.53
CA GLY A 90 31.71 -2.14 8.16
C GLY A 90 30.76 -2.83 7.19
N PHE A 91 31.01 -2.66 5.90
CA PHE A 91 30.33 -3.42 4.86
C PHE A 91 31.26 -3.70 3.66
N ALA A 92 30.94 -4.73 2.90
CA ALA A 92 31.58 -5.06 1.62
C ALA A 92 30.60 -4.82 0.47
N LEU A 93 31.12 -4.33 -0.66
CA LEU A 93 30.38 -4.10 -1.90
C LEU A 93 31.13 -4.79 -3.04
N ALA A 94 30.47 -5.68 -3.77
CA ALA A 94 30.97 -6.20 -5.03
C ALA A 94 30.14 -5.70 -6.20
N TRP A 95 30.77 -5.55 -7.37
CA TRP A 95 30.08 -5.12 -8.58
C TRP A 95 30.73 -5.68 -9.85
N GLY A 96 29.89 -5.89 -10.88
CA GLY A 96 30.32 -6.44 -12.17
C GLY A 96 30.44 -5.41 -13.32
N PRO A 97 31.15 -5.77 -14.40
CA PRO A 97 31.39 -4.93 -15.59
C PRO A 97 30.28 -5.06 -16.66
N ARG A 98 30.18 -4.05 -17.54
CA ARG A 98 29.10 -3.87 -18.54
C ARG A 98 29.33 -4.59 -19.88
N GLU A 99 30.54 -4.60 -20.46
CA GLU A 99 30.81 -5.23 -21.78
C GLU A 99 32.28 -5.66 -21.99
N SER A 100 32.46 -6.91 -22.42
CA SER A 100 33.56 -7.56 -23.16
C SER A 100 35.04 -7.49 -22.76
N VAL A 101 35.43 -6.60 -21.88
CA VAL A 101 36.78 -6.62 -21.30
C VAL A 101 36.73 -5.92 -19.96
N LEU A 102 37.26 -6.59 -18.94
CA LEU A 102 37.44 -6.14 -17.55
C LEU A 102 36.35 -6.59 -16.59
N GLU A 103 36.66 -6.40 -15.32
CA GLU A 103 36.64 -7.41 -14.28
C GLU A 103 35.51 -7.18 -13.26
N HIS A 104 35.15 -8.21 -12.49
CA HIS A 104 34.40 -8.04 -11.25
C HIS A 104 35.30 -7.43 -10.18
N PHE A 105 34.72 -6.54 -9.39
CA PHE A 105 35.42 -5.86 -8.31
C PHE A 105 34.74 -6.11 -6.99
N VAL A 106 35.52 -6.04 -5.92
CA VAL A 106 35.03 -5.94 -4.56
C VAL A 106 35.82 -4.89 -3.77
N ARG A 107 35.17 -4.26 -2.81
CA ARG A 107 35.79 -3.31 -1.88
C ARG A 107 35.06 -3.31 -0.55
N SER A 108 35.80 -3.21 0.55
CA SER A 108 35.22 -3.01 1.87
C SER A 108 35.34 -1.56 2.35
N PHE A 109 34.41 -1.19 3.22
CA PHE A 109 34.17 0.16 3.70
C PHE A 109 33.89 0.14 5.21
N ASP A 110 34.28 1.22 5.89
CA ASP A 110 33.76 1.54 7.21
C ASP A 110 32.27 1.90 7.13
N ALA A 111 31.58 1.89 8.27
CA ALA A 111 30.15 2.19 8.36
C ALA A 111 29.76 3.51 7.67
N ASP A 112 30.63 4.52 7.68
CA ASP A 112 30.41 5.84 7.09
C ASP A 112 30.69 5.93 5.58
N GLY A 113 31.04 4.81 4.94
CA GLY A 113 31.42 4.75 3.54
C GLY A 113 32.88 5.07 3.25
N THR A 114 33.71 5.24 4.28
CA THR A 114 35.16 5.40 4.07
C THR A 114 35.75 4.08 3.58
N PRO A 115 36.43 4.05 2.42
CA PRO A 115 36.97 2.80 1.90
C PRO A 115 38.18 2.31 2.69
N ARG A 116 38.16 1.03 3.09
CA ARG A 116 39.24 0.38 3.84
C ARG A 116 40.38 -0.11 2.94
N SER A 117 40.07 -0.38 1.68
CA SER A 117 41.00 -0.88 0.68
C SER A 117 40.84 -0.18 -0.68
N ALA A 118 41.81 -0.40 -1.57
CA ALA A 118 41.58 -0.17 -3.00
C ALA A 118 40.67 -1.29 -3.55
N PRO A 119 39.88 -1.03 -4.61
CA PRO A 119 39.10 -2.08 -5.27
C PRO A 119 39.98 -3.27 -5.67
N VAL A 120 39.52 -4.49 -5.38
CA VAL A 120 40.18 -5.74 -5.74
C VAL A 120 39.45 -6.38 -6.92
N THR A 121 40.21 -6.76 -7.94
CA THR A 121 39.77 -7.51 -9.13
C THR A 121 39.62 -9.01 -8.83
N LEU A 122 38.49 -9.63 -9.20
CA LEU A 122 38.21 -11.05 -8.93
C LEU A 122 38.57 -12.02 -10.07
N ASP A 123 38.51 -11.60 -11.34
CA ASP A 123 38.67 -12.48 -12.53
C ASP A 123 40.12 -12.89 -12.81
N ALA A 124 40.73 -13.62 -11.88
CA ALA A 124 42.15 -13.98 -11.89
C ALA A 124 42.45 -15.40 -12.43
N LEU A 125 41.47 -16.11 -13.00
CA LEU A 125 41.60 -17.50 -13.45
C LEU A 125 41.74 -17.66 -14.98
N GLY A 126 41.84 -16.56 -15.72
CA GLY A 126 41.94 -16.56 -17.18
C GLY A 126 40.58 -16.55 -17.87
N GLU A 127 39.57 -16.01 -17.20
CA GLU A 127 38.26 -15.68 -17.73
C GLU A 127 38.40 -14.80 -18.98
N THR A 128 37.70 -15.20 -20.04
CA THR A 128 37.65 -14.47 -21.31
C THR A 128 36.47 -13.50 -21.38
N TRP A 129 35.56 -13.58 -20.40
CA TRP A 129 34.40 -12.71 -20.25
C TRP A 129 33.87 -12.76 -18.81
N ALA A 130 33.54 -11.61 -18.23
CA ALA A 130 32.88 -11.50 -16.93
C ALA A 130 31.35 -11.42 -17.10
N ALA A 131 30.59 -12.30 -16.46
CA ALA A 131 29.12 -12.21 -16.45
C ALA A 131 28.71 -11.36 -15.24
N GLY A 132 28.09 -10.20 -15.45
CA GLY A 132 27.95 -9.14 -14.45
C GLY A 132 27.11 -9.40 -13.19
N TRP A 133 26.95 -10.64 -12.73
CA TRP A 133 26.34 -11.01 -11.46
C TRP A 133 27.41 -11.41 -10.45
N VAL A 134 27.34 -10.76 -9.28
CA VAL A 134 28.14 -11.05 -8.10
C VAL A 134 27.22 -11.25 -6.91
N ASN A 135 27.69 -11.93 -5.89
CA ASN A 135 27.08 -11.99 -4.58
C ASN A 135 28.17 -11.87 -3.50
N VAL A 136 27.84 -11.21 -2.38
CA VAL A 136 28.73 -11.02 -1.24
C VAL A 136 28.01 -11.44 0.02
N ASP A 137 28.62 -12.33 0.79
CA ASP A 137 28.10 -12.76 2.09
C ASP A 137 29.16 -12.57 3.17
N ALA A 138 28.76 -12.08 4.34
CA ALA A 138 29.63 -12.03 5.52
C ALA A 138 29.92 -13.44 6.05
N LEU A 139 31.12 -13.64 6.60
CA LEU A 139 31.54 -14.91 7.16
C LEU A 139 31.46 -14.88 8.70
N PRO A 140 30.93 -15.94 9.34
CA PRO A 140 31.00 -16.09 10.80
C PRO A 140 32.43 -15.99 11.31
N GLY A 141 32.67 -15.10 12.27
CA GLY A 141 34.00 -14.87 12.84
C GLY A 141 34.89 -13.92 12.05
N GLY A 142 34.31 -13.17 11.11
CA GLY A 142 34.96 -12.08 10.37
C GLY A 142 35.35 -12.43 8.94
N GLY A 143 35.42 -11.41 8.10
CA GLY A 143 35.64 -11.49 6.66
C GLY A 143 34.37 -11.65 5.85
N PHE A 144 34.54 -11.86 4.55
CA PHE A 144 33.43 -12.06 3.61
C PHE A 144 33.83 -12.99 2.46
N ALA A 145 32.83 -13.61 1.84
CA ALA A 145 32.97 -14.39 0.62
C ALA A 145 32.36 -13.63 -0.56
N VAL A 146 32.95 -13.78 -1.74
CA VAL A 146 32.41 -13.23 -2.99
C VAL A 146 32.25 -14.36 -3.99
N THR A 147 31.05 -14.48 -4.55
CA THR A 147 30.71 -15.43 -5.60
C THR A 147 30.41 -14.69 -6.90
N TRP A 148 30.94 -15.17 -8.02
CA TRP A 148 30.68 -14.59 -9.34
C TRP A 148 30.65 -15.64 -10.43
N ALA A 149 30.17 -15.24 -11.61
CA ALA A 149 30.22 -16.05 -12.81
C ALA A 149 31.18 -15.49 -13.85
N GLY A 150 32.05 -16.35 -14.36
CA GLY A 150 33.04 -16.01 -15.38
C GLY A 150 33.02 -17.01 -16.53
N GLN A 151 33.27 -16.53 -17.75
CA GLN A 151 33.37 -17.38 -18.93
C GLN A 151 34.82 -17.80 -19.18
N LEU A 152 35.05 -19.10 -19.30
CA LEU A 152 36.32 -19.70 -19.68
C LEU A 152 36.29 -20.11 -21.17
N GLY A 153 37.31 -19.69 -21.93
CA GLY A 153 37.47 -19.99 -23.35
C GLY A 153 36.54 -19.20 -24.29
N GLY A 154 36.91 -19.08 -25.57
CA GLY A 154 36.09 -18.31 -26.54
C GLY A 154 36.76 -17.85 -27.84
N GLY A 155 37.41 -18.76 -28.58
CA GLY A 155 37.72 -18.52 -30.00
C GLY A 155 36.52 -18.90 -30.89
N PHE A 156 36.37 -18.29 -32.08
CA PHE A 156 35.35 -18.69 -33.05
C PHE A 156 35.36 -20.22 -33.28
N GLY A 157 34.25 -20.91 -32.98
CA GLY A 157 34.11 -22.36 -33.13
C GLY A 157 34.55 -23.21 -31.93
N GLN A 158 34.83 -22.61 -30.77
CA GLN A 158 35.12 -23.33 -29.52
C GLN A 158 33.87 -23.35 -28.62
N GLU A 159 33.74 -24.38 -27.79
CA GLU A 159 32.75 -24.41 -26.72
C GLU A 159 33.08 -23.32 -25.69
N THR A 160 32.22 -22.31 -25.57
CA THR A 160 32.26 -21.34 -24.47
C THR A 160 31.64 -21.97 -23.23
N ARG A 161 32.36 -21.94 -22.10
CA ARG A 161 31.89 -22.48 -20.82
C ARG A 161 31.80 -21.35 -19.81
N THR A 162 30.64 -21.16 -19.18
CA THR A 162 30.55 -20.34 -17.96
C THR A 162 31.02 -21.19 -16.79
N GLY A 163 31.56 -20.59 -15.73
CA GLY A 163 31.88 -21.24 -14.47
C GLY A 163 31.47 -20.34 -13.30
N ILE A 164 31.14 -20.96 -12.17
CA ILE A 164 30.89 -20.26 -10.91
C ILE A 164 32.17 -20.33 -10.07
N PHE A 165 32.54 -19.19 -9.50
CA PHE A 165 33.76 -19.04 -8.71
C PHE A 165 33.44 -18.41 -7.36
N ASN A 166 34.25 -18.74 -6.37
CA ASN A 166 34.16 -18.20 -5.02
C ASN A 166 35.55 -17.81 -4.51
N GLN A 167 35.62 -16.71 -3.76
CA GLN A 167 36.84 -16.22 -3.13
C GLN A 167 36.54 -15.58 -1.78
N ARG A 168 37.40 -15.79 -0.78
CA ARG A 168 37.25 -15.26 0.57
C ARG A 168 38.21 -14.12 0.84
N PHE A 169 37.80 -13.21 1.71
CA PHE A 169 38.50 -11.98 2.07
C PHE A 169 38.47 -11.77 3.58
N ASP A 170 39.45 -11.03 4.10
CA ASP A 170 39.40 -10.45 5.45
C ASP A 170 38.47 -9.23 5.50
N ASP A 171 38.11 -8.73 6.69
CA ASP A 171 37.22 -7.55 6.84
C ASP A 171 37.76 -6.30 6.12
N ALA A 172 39.08 -6.18 6.04
CA ALA A 172 39.76 -5.10 5.31
C ALA A 172 39.66 -5.25 3.78
N GLY A 173 39.26 -6.42 3.27
CA GLY A 173 39.18 -6.75 1.84
C GLY A 173 40.53 -6.81 1.14
N GLY A 174 41.64 -6.73 1.87
CA GLY A 174 43.00 -6.57 1.32
C GLY A 174 43.77 -7.87 1.16
N SER A 175 43.32 -8.97 1.79
CA SER A 175 44.03 -10.25 1.80
C SER A 175 43.18 -11.39 1.22
N PRO A 176 42.92 -11.40 -0.11
CA PRO A 176 42.10 -12.44 -0.72
C PRO A 176 42.74 -13.84 -0.68
N SER A 177 41.91 -14.87 -0.53
CA SER A 177 42.27 -16.26 -0.79
C SER A 177 42.53 -16.50 -2.28
N THR A 178 43.02 -17.68 -2.66
CA THR A 178 43.00 -18.09 -4.07
C THR A 178 41.55 -18.30 -4.53
N PRO A 179 41.11 -17.78 -5.69
CA PRO A 179 39.81 -18.12 -6.27
C PRO A 179 39.64 -19.62 -6.50
N LEU A 180 38.46 -20.15 -6.20
CA LEU A 180 38.12 -21.56 -6.35
C LEU A 180 36.94 -21.76 -7.32
N PRO A 181 37.02 -22.70 -8.27
CA PRO A 181 35.88 -23.07 -9.11
C PRO A 181 34.88 -23.91 -8.30
N VAL A 182 33.62 -23.51 -8.35
CA VAL A 182 32.49 -24.14 -7.65
C VAL A 182 31.74 -25.09 -8.58
N SER A 183 31.48 -24.68 -9.81
CA SER A 183 30.75 -25.50 -10.79
C SER A 183 31.66 -26.49 -11.52
N ASP A 184 31.19 -27.71 -11.78
CA ASP A 184 31.92 -28.65 -12.62
C ASP A 184 31.87 -28.21 -14.11
N LEU A 185 33.04 -27.89 -14.68
CA LEU A 185 33.25 -27.27 -16.02
C LEU A 185 32.63 -28.01 -17.22
N ASN A 186 31.98 -29.17 -17.04
CA ASN A 186 31.36 -29.98 -18.09
C ASN A 186 29.82 -29.83 -18.17
N THR A 187 29.21 -29.01 -17.32
CA THR A 187 27.74 -28.84 -17.24
C THR A 187 27.20 -27.63 -18.00
N LEU A 188 28.07 -26.79 -18.59
CA LEU A 188 27.71 -25.48 -19.13
C LEU A 188 27.96 -25.45 -20.64
N SER A 189 27.03 -26.00 -21.43
CA SER A 189 27.05 -25.81 -22.89
C SER A 189 26.27 -24.55 -23.23
N ALA A 190 26.98 -23.48 -23.56
CA ALA A 190 26.38 -22.29 -24.16
C ALA A 190 26.18 -22.54 -25.67
N PHE A 191 25.02 -23.03 -26.07
CA PHE A 191 24.62 -22.86 -27.48
C PHE A 191 24.08 -21.44 -27.67
N GLY A 192 24.94 -20.59 -28.25
CA GLY A 192 24.56 -19.53 -29.17
C GLY A 192 23.56 -18.48 -28.67
N ASN A 193 24.10 -17.32 -28.30
CA ASN A 193 23.52 -16.00 -28.62
C ASN A 193 22.10 -15.67 -28.11
N PHE A 194 21.62 -16.32 -27.05
CA PHE A 194 20.54 -15.77 -26.21
C PHE A 194 21.20 -14.93 -25.11
N GLY A 195 21.29 -13.62 -25.34
CA GLY A 195 22.05 -12.66 -24.52
C GLY A 195 22.04 -12.93 -23.01
N GLY A 196 23.18 -13.45 -22.53
CA GLY A 196 23.78 -13.24 -21.21
C GLY A 196 22.94 -13.53 -19.97
N ARG A 197 22.36 -14.72 -19.79
CA ARG A 197 21.49 -15.05 -18.62
C ARG A 197 21.78 -16.38 -17.90
N THR A 198 22.91 -17.01 -18.18
CA THR A 198 23.32 -18.28 -17.53
C THR A 198 24.44 -18.00 -16.53
N GLY A 199 24.38 -18.65 -15.37
CA GLY A 199 25.36 -18.49 -14.30
C GLY A 199 25.05 -17.41 -13.27
N THR A 200 23.80 -17.00 -13.06
CA THR A 200 23.42 -16.11 -11.95
C THR A 200 23.66 -16.79 -10.60
N PRO A 201 24.68 -16.43 -9.80
CA PRO A 201 24.86 -17.02 -8.49
C PRO A 201 23.98 -16.31 -7.45
N SER A 202 23.46 -17.08 -6.52
CA SER A 202 23.01 -16.65 -5.20
C SER A 202 23.68 -17.58 -4.19
N ALA A 203 24.17 -17.04 -3.09
CA ALA A 203 24.77 -17.84 -2.04
C ALA A 203 24.16 -17.50 -0.69
N ALA A 204 24.39 -18.39 0.26
CA ALA A 204 24.19 -18.12 1.67
C ALA A 204 25.30 -18.81 2.46
N VAL A 205 25.84 -18.10 3.45
CA VAL A 205 26.74 -18.66 4.47
C VAL A 205 25.90 -19.14 5.64
N LEU A 206 26.12 -20.37 6.08
CA LEU A 206 25.42 -20.98 7.21
C LEU A 206 26.15 -20.69 8.52
N GLU A 207 25.47 -20.91 9.66
CA GLU A 207 26.00 -20.60 10.99
C GLU A 207 27.33 -21.31 11.32
N ASP A 208 27.55 -22.51 10.76
CA ASP A 208 28.79 -23.27 10.92
C ASP A 208 29.95 -22.79 10.00
N GLY A 209 29.70 -21.75 9.20
CA GLY A 209 30.64 -21.15 8.25
C GLY A 209 30.70 -21.85 6.89
N SER A 210 30.01 -22.98 6.72
CA SER A 210 29.77 -23.60 5.42
C SER A 210 28.91 -22.70 4.54
N SER A 211 28.79 -23.00 3.25
CA SER A 211 28.00 -22.17 2.34
C SER A 211 27.32 -23.00 1.27
N ILE A 212 26.18 -22.54 0.78
CA ILE A 212 25.51 -23.07 -0.40
C ILE A 212 25.59 -22.02 -1.50
N ILE A 213 26.02 -22.43 -2.70
CA ILE A 213 25.96 -21.59 -3.90
C ILE A 213 24.97 -22.21 -4.88
N VAL A 214 24.00 -21.42 -5.31
CA VAL A 214 22.94 -21.78 -6.27
C VAL A 214 23.09 -20.99 -7.55
N TRP A 215 23.03 -21.66 -8.69
CA TRP A 215 23.12 -21.02 -10.00
C TRP A 215 22.21 -21.64 -11.05
N GLN A 216 21.87 -20.84 -12.05
CA GLN A 216 21.13 -21.30 -13.22
C GLN A 216 22.09 -21.80 -14.32
N SER A 217 21.79 -22.97 -14.89
CA SER A 217 22.49 -23.52 -16.06
C SER A 217 21.54 -24.14 -17.09
N PHE A 218 21.99 -24.31 -18.33
CA PHE A 218 21.29 -25.09 -19.36
C PHE A 218 21.67 -26.56 -19.28
N ARG A 219 20.68 -27.44 -19.27
CA ARG A 219 20.88 -28.88 -19.42
C ARG A 219 21.04 -29.22 -20.89
N ALA A 220 22.24 -29.63 -21.29
CA ALA A 220 22.58 -29.93 -22.68
C ALA A 220 22.46 -31.43 -23.01
N LEU A 221 21.25 -31.88 -23.37
CA LEU A 221 21.06 -33.14 -24.09
C LEU A 221 20.24 -32.86 -25.36
N VAL A 222 20.67 -33.47 -26.45
CA VAL A 222 20.54 -33.01 -27.86
C VAL A 222 19.10 -32.92 -28.42
N GLU A 223 18.07 -33.23 -27.62
CA GLU A 223 16.66 -33.20 -28.05
C GLU A 223 15.73 -32.45 -27.07
N ASP A 224 16.09 -32.27 -25.79
CA ASP A 224 15.27 -31.61 -24.75
C ASP A 224 16.15 -30.66 -23.89
N SER A 225 16.68 -29.58 -24.47
CA SER A 225 17.51 -28.61 -23.73
C SER A 225 16.67 -27.55 -23.01
N HIS A 226 16.79 -27.46 -21.68
CA HIS A 226 16.02 -26.54 -20.83
C HIS A 226 16.88 -25.94 -19.70
N ASN A 227 16.38 -24.87 -19.08
CA ASN A 227 17.00 -24.27 -17.89
C ASN A 227 16.78 -25.18 -16.67
N ALA A 228 17.73 -25.16 -15.72
CA ALA A 228 17.61 -25.79 -14.42
C ALA A 228 18.40 -25.00 -13.36
N LEU A 229 17.99 -25.15 -12.10
CA LEU A 229 18.74 -24.64 -10.95
C LEU A 229 19.63 -25.75 -10.39
N PHE A 230 20.87 -25.38 -10.10
CA PHE A 230 21.87 -26.26 -9.51
C PHE A 230 22.41 -25.64 -8.23
N GLY A 231 22.78 -26.48 -7.28
CA GLY A 231 23.38 -26.09 -6.02
C GLY A 231 24.65 -26.89 -5.75
N ARG A 232 25.55 -26.30 -4.96
CA ARG A 232 26.68 -27.01 -4.38
C ARG A 232 27.04 -26.46 -3.02
N MET A 233 27.24 -27.37 -2.07
CA MET A 233 27.74 -27.04 -0.75
C MET A 233 29.25 -26.76 -0.79
N LEU A 234 29.70 -25.84 0.04
CA LEU A 234 31.09 -25.49 0.29
C LEU A 234 31.37 -25.67 1.78
N ASP A 235 32.56 -26.14 2.11
CA ASP A 235 33.04 -26.19 3.49
C ASP A 235 33.34 -24.78 4.04
N ALA A 236 33.66 -24.71 5.33
CA ALA A 236 33.98 -23.46 6.02
C ALA A 236 35.25 -22.75 5.52
N ASP A 237 36.03 -23.36 4.62
CA ASP A 237 37.15 -22.71 3.92
C ASP A 237 36.76 -22.26 2.50
N GLY A 238 35.51 -22.46 2.09
CA GLY A 238 35.00 -22.15 0.76
C GLY A 238 35.37 -23.19 -0.31
N ARG A 239 35.78 -24.40 0.07
CA ARG A 239 36.06 -25.49 -0.89
C ARG A 239 34.80 -26.29 -1.16
N PRO A 240 34.57 -26.77 -2.39
CA PRO A 240 33.39 -27.56 -2.68
C PRO A 240 33.32 -28.85 -1.83
N ALA A 241 32.20 -29.01 -1.13
CA ALA A 241 31.89 -30.15 -0.28
C ALA A 241 30.83 -31.03 -0.98
N GLY A 242 31.26 -32.10 -1.64
CA GLY A 242 30.38 -32.99 -2.40
C GLY A 242 30.20 -32.58 -3.87
N ASP A 243 29.27 -33.27 -4.54
CA ASP A 243 28.96 -33.08 -5.96
C ASP A 243 27.88 -32.01 -6.16
N THR A 244 27.86 -31.42 -7.36
CA THR A 244 26.77 -30.54 -7.78
C THR A 244 25.45 -31.32 -7.81
N PHE A 245 24.38 -30.75 -7.23
CA PHE A 245 23.04 -31.34 -7.27
C PHE A 245 22.04 -30.40 -7.96
N GLN A 246 20.96 -30.98 -8.49
CA GLN A 246 19.90 -30.24 -9.16
C GLN A 246 18.79 -29.89 -8.16
N ILE A 247 18.40 -28.62 -8.13
CA ILE A 247 17.36 -28.08 -7.25
C ILE A 247 16.00 -28.07 -7.95
N ALA A 248 15.95 -27.54 -9.18
CA ALA A 248 14.72 -27.40 -9.94
C ALA A 248 14.95 -27.67 -11.43
N ASP A 249 13.92 -28.16 -12.11
CA ASP A 249 13.92 -28.44 -13.54
C ASP A 249 12.80 -27.68 -14.27
N PHE A 250 13.13 -26.96 -15.35
CA PHE A 250 12.18 -26.20 -16.15
C PHE A 250 11.93 -26.84 -17.53
N ALA A 251 11.83 -28.18 -17.55
CA ALA A 251 11.81 -29.05 -18.74
C ALA A 251 10.89 -28.65 -19.90
N ASP A 252 9.79 -27.93 -19.64
CA ASP A 252 8.74 -27.67 -20.63
C ASP A 252 8.62 -26.19 -21.05
N ARG A 253 9.50 -25.29 -20.58
CA ARG A 253 9.23 -23.83 -20.71
C ARG A 253 10.46 -23.01 -21.10
N THR A 254 10.39 -22.41 -22.29
CA THR A 254 11.29 -21.34 -22.77
C THR A 254 11.09 -20.09 -21.93
N VAL A 255 11.68 -20.02 -20.74
CA VAL A 255 11.53 -18.84 -19.90
C VAL A 255 12.82 -18.43 -19.22
N SER A 256 13.08 -17.12 -19.25
CA SER A 256 14.27 -16.47 -18.69
C SER A 256 13.91 -15.74 -17.40
N THR A 257 14.56 -16.06 -16.30
CA THR A 257 14.46 -15.33 -15.04
C THR A 257 15.82 -14.76 -14.68
N ALA A 258 15.97 -13.43 -14.70
CA ALA A 258 17.27 -12.78 -14.53
C ALA A 258 17.66 -12.47 -13.07
N LYS A 259 16.78 -12.73 -12.10
CA LYS A 259 16.99 -12.79 -10.64
C LYS A 259 15.72 -13.44 -10.09
N GLY A 260 15.61 -14.75 -10.31
CA GLY A 260 14.41 -15.50 -9.99
C GLY A 260 14.64 -16.55 -8.93
N HIS A 261 15.77 -16.51 -8.23
CA HIS A 261 16.10 -17.41 -7.13
C HIS A 261 16.93 -16.70 -6.06
N GLU A 262 16.73 -17.12 -4.82
CA GLU A 262 17.35 -16.59 -3.61
C GLU A 262 17.62 -17.77 -2.66
N VAL A 263 18.67 -17.66 -1.84
CA VAL A 263 18.99 -18.66 -0.83
C VAL A 263 18.86 -18.02 0.54
N LEU A 264 18.04 -18.63 1.39
CA LEU A 264 17.75 -18.14 2.73
C LEU A 264 18.39 -19.09 3.76
N PRO A 265 19.41 -18.66 4.54
CA PRO A 265 19.89 -19.43 5.67
C PRO A 265 18.80 -19.48 6.74
N LEU A 266 18.59 -20.65 7.36
CA LEU A 266 17.53 -20.85 8.36
C LEU A 266 18.11 -21.00 9.78
N PRO A 267 17.38 -20.60 10.84
CA PRO A 267 17.83 -20.71 12.23
C PRO A 267 18.08 -22.15 12.72
N ASP A 268 17.58 -23.15 12.00
CA ASP A 268 17.81 -24.57 12.30
C ASP A 268 19.16 -25.10 11.74
N GLY A 269 19.95 -24.22 11.12
CA GLY A 269 21.22 -24.55 10.46
C GLY A 269 21.07 -25.05 9.02
N GLY A 270 19.84 -25.26 8.55
CA GLY A 270 19.54 -25.58 7.15
C GLY A 270 19.46 -24.34 6.27
N PHE A 271 18.94 -24.52 5.07
CA PHE A 271 18.66 -23.42 4.14
C PHE A 271 17.41 -23.68 3.31
N ALA A 272 16.84 -22.62 2.76
CA ALA A 272 15.79 -22.69 1.76
C ALA A 272 16.25 -22.06 0.45
N VAL A 273 15.80 -22.62 -0.66
CA VAL A 273 15.98 -22.01 -1.99
C VAL A 273 14.61 -21.57 -2.47
N LEU A 274 14.45 -20.27 -2.70
CA LEU A 274 13.27 -19.70 -3.32
C LEU A 274 13.51 -19.58 -4.82
N TRP A 275 12.48 -19.81 -5.64
CA TRP A 275 12.51 -19.47 -7.05
C TRP A 275 11.14 -19.16 -7.62
N ASN A 276 11.14 -18.45 -8.76
CA ASN A 276 9.94 -18.23 -9.56
C ASN A 276 9.70 -19.44 -10.46
N ASP A 277 8.73 -20.27 -10.08
CA ASP A 277 8.31 -21.43 -10.85
C ASP A 277 7.27 -21.03 -11.89
N PRO A 278 7.48 -21.28 -13.19
CA PRO A 278 6.47 -20.99 -14.18
C PRO A 278 5.23 -21.88 -13.94
N VAL A 279 4.04 -21.28 -13.89
CA VAL A 279 2.72 -21.94 -13.82
C VAL A 279 1.87 -21.60 -15.04
N GLY A 280 1.15 -22.58 -15.60
CA GLY A 280 0.35 -22.40 -16.81
C GLY A 280 -1.10 -22.11 -16.44
N PHE A 281 -1.65 -20.99 -16.91
CA PHE A 281 -3.04 -20.62 -16.68
C PHE A 281 -3.87 -20.80 -17.94
N GLU A 282 -4.89 -21.65 -17.92
CA GLU A 282 -5.92 -21.63 -18.96
C GLU A 282 -6.84 -20.44 -18.75
N THR A 283 -6.86 -19.51 -19.70
CA THR A 283 -7.81 -18.39 -19.74
C THR A 283 -8.77 -18.59 -20.90
N THR A 284 -10.06 -18.39 -20.69
CA THR A 284 -11.07 -18.43 -21.75
C THR A 284 -11.64 -17.03 -21.96
N THR A 285 -11.38 -16.43 -23.12
CA THR A 285 -12.18 -15.28 -23.57
C THR A 285 -13.60 -15.76 -23.86
N PRO A 286 -14.68 -15.03 -23.49
CA PRO A 286 -16.05 -15.41 -23.86
C PRO A 286 -16.18 -15.60 -25.38
N GLY A 287 -16.39 -16.85 -25.82
CA GLY A 287 -16.50 -17.23 -27.24
C GLY A 287 -15.18 -17.54 -27.97
N GLY A 288 -14.03 -17.57 -27.28
CA GLY A 288 -12.73 -17.96 -27.83
C GLY A 288 -12.25 -19.34 -27.33
N ASP A 289 -11.28 -19.92 -28.04
CA ASP A 289 -10.56 -21.12 -27.57
C ASP A 289 -9.75 -20.78 -26.30
N PRO A 290 -9.57 -21.75 -25.37
CA PRO A 290 -8.73 -21.55 -24.18
C PRO A 290 -7.29 -21.19 -24.58
N THR A 291 -6.81 -20.05 -24.08
CA THR A 291 -5.44 -19.58 -24.22
C THR A 291 -4.68 -19.81 -22.93
N VAL A 292 -3.57 -20.56 -22.99
CA VAL A 292 -2.65 -20.69 -21.85
C VAL A 292 -1.83 -19.40 -21.74
N ILE A 293 -2.08 -18.60 -20.71
CA ILE A 293 -1.19 -17.49 -20.34
C ILE A 293 -0.17 -18.04 -19.34
N GLY A 294 1.12 -17.87 -19.62
CA GLY A 294 2.17 -18.28 -18.69
C GLY A 294 2.26 -17.29 -17.53
N GLY A 295 2.16 -17.78 -16.31
CA GLY A 295 2.43 -17.04 -15.08
C GLY A 295 3.56 -17.64 -14.26
N TRP A 296 3.79 -17.06 -13.09
CA TRP A 296 4.87 -17.45 -12.18
C TRP A 296 4.36 -17.50 -10.75
N ALA A 297 4.79 -18.50 -10.00
CA ALA A 297 4.54 -18.62 -8.57
C ALA A 297 5.88 -18.61 -7.83
N VAL A 298 5.93 -17.92 -6.69
CA VAL A 298 7.05 -18.03 -5.75
C VAL A 298 7.00 -19.42 -5.13
N THR A 299 8.07 -20.19 -5.31
CA THR A 299 8.19 -21.57 -4.84
C THR A 299 9.41 -21.68 -3.95
N VAL A 300 9.35 -22.53 -2.93
CA VAL A 300 10.44 -22.79 -2.00
C VAL A 300 10.71 -24.28 -1.86
N GLN A 301 11.97 -24.63 -1.63
CA GLN A 301 12.40 -25.95 -1.16
C GLN A 301 13.34 -25.77 0.02
N ARG A 302 13.07 -26.46 1.12
CA ARG A 302 13.96 -26.53 2.29
C ARG A 302 14.98 -27.66 2.13
N TYR A 303 16.15 -27.44 2.71
CA TYR A 303 17.26 -28.37 2.77
C TYR A 303 17.83 -28.39 4.19
N ASP A 304 18.37 -29.54 4.60
CA ASP A 304 19.23 -29.60 5.79
C ASP A 304 20.62 -28.99 5.53
N ALA A 305 21.45 -28.91 6.57
CA ALA A 305 22.79 -28.36 6.50
C ALA A 305 23.71 -29.11 5.51
N GLU A 306 23.44 -30.40 5.26
CA GLU A 306 24.16 -31.22 4.29
C GLU A 306 23.63 -31.10 2.85
N GLY A 307 22.62 -30.26 2.61
CA GLY A 307 22.01 -30.05 1.31
C GLY A 307 21.06 -31.17 0.86
N GLN A 308 20.53 -31.97 1.78
CA GLN A 308 19.46 -32.92 1.48
C GLN A 308 18.10 -32.22 1.54
N PRO A 309 17.22 -32.44 0.55
CA PRO A 309 15.90 -31.80 0.52
C PRO A 309 15.01 -32.32 1.65
N LEU A 310 14.42 -31.39 2.41
CA LEU A 310 13.43 -31.66 3.44
C LEU A 310 12.03 -31.53 2.84
N GLY A 311 11.44 -32.67 2.45
CA GLY A 311 10.15 -32.68 1.74
C GLY A 311 10.31 -32.31 0.26
N GLY A 312 9.20 -31.97 -0.40
CA GLY A 312 9.18 -31.51 -1.79
C GLY A 312 8.93 -30.00 -1.91
N PRO A 313 9.09 -29.43 -3.12
CA PRO A 313 8.87 -28.01 -3.35
C PRO A 313 7.44 -27.58 -3.03
N ARG A 314 7.28 -26.36 -2.50
CA ARG A 314 5.99 -25.78 -2.13
C ARG A 314 5.83 -24.39 -2.74
N ALA A 315 4.69 -24.12 -3.36
CA ALA A 315 4.32 -22.78 -3.78
C ALA A 315 3.89 -21.93 -2.56
N LEU A 316 4.46 -20.73 -2.44
CA LEU A 316 4.17 -19.75 -1.39
C LEU A 316 3.16 -18.69 -1.84
N SER A 317 3.16 -18.35 -3.12
CA SER A 317 2.12 -17.52 -3.72
C SER A 317 1.10 -18.41 -4.44
N GLN A 318 -0.20 -18.18 -4.21
CA GLN A 318 -1.22 -18.81 -5.05
C GLN A 318 -1.33 -18.10 -6.41
N PRO A 319 -1.58 -18.85 -7.49
CA PRO A 319 -1.88 -18.30 -8.81
C PRO A 319 -3.29 -17.69 -8.83
N THR A 320 -3.55 -16.62 -8.08
CA THR A 320 -4.77 -15.81 -8.26
C THR A 320 -4.57 -14.76 -9.35
N GLU A 321 -3.32 -14.38 -9.63
CA GLU A 321 -2.94 -13.39 -10.66
C GLU A 321 -1.85 -13.93 -11.60
N PRO A 322 -1.89 -13.62 -12.91
CA PRO A 322 -1.12 -14.32 -13.93
C PRO A 322 0.39 -14.00 -13.96
N TYR A 323 0.94 -13.24 -13.01
CA TYR A 323 2.37 -12.92 -13.01
C TYR A 323 2.86 -12.62 -11.60
N ALA A 324 3.67 -13.48 -10.96
CA ALA A 324 4.58 -13.03 -9.92
C ALA A 324 5.90 -12.54 -10.56
N ARG A 325 6.46 -11.43 -10.08
CA ARG A 325 7.78 -10.93 -10.45
C ARG A 325 8.52 -10.64 -9.16
N GLU A 326 9.81 -10.98 -9.12
CA GLU A 326 10.73 -10.52 -8.06
C GLU A 326 10.19 -10.80 -6.63
N ALA A 327 10.51 -11.98 -6.13
CA ALA A 327 10.33 -12.30 -4.72
C ALA A 327 11.62 -12.00 -3.97
N SER A 328 11.48 -11.56 -2.72
CA SER A 328 12.57 -11.58 -1.76
C SER A 328 12.04 -11.98 -0.39
N ALA A 329 12.86 -12.71 0.35
CA ALA A 329 12.53 -13.16 1.70
C ALA A 329 13.70 -12.95 2.65
N LEU A 330 13.38 -12.70 3.92
CA LEU A 330 14.35 -12.67 5.01
C LEU A 330 13.82 -13.39 6.24
N VAL A 331 14.73 -13.89 7.08
CA VAL A 331 14.42 -14.43 8.41
C VAL A 331 14.38 -13.27 9.40
N LEU A 332 13.29 -13.18 10.15
CA LEU A 332 13.08 -12.20 11.21
C LEU A 332 13.79 -12.62 12.51
N PRO A 333 14.07 -11.69 13.44
CA PRO A 333 14.75 -12.01 14.71
C PRO A 333 14.04 -13.05 15.59
N ASP A 334 12.72 -13.22 15.41
CA ASP A 334 11.91 -14.23 16.09
C ASP A 334 11.91 -15.62 15.41
N GLY A 335 12.55 -15.74 14.24
CA GLY A 335 12.64 -16.97 13.45
C GLY A 335 11.55 -17.14 12.39
N ASP A 336 10.58 -16.22 12.32
CA ASP A 336 9.61 -16.18 11.24
C ASP A 336 10.27 -15.67 9.95
N ILE A 337 9.52 -15.74 8.84
CA ILE A 337 10.00 -15.34 7.52
C ILE A 337 9.08 -14.26 6.97
N ALA A 338 9.68 -13.12 6.60
CA ALA A 338 9.01 -12.08 5.84
C ALA A 338 9.22 -12.37 4.35
N LEU A 339 8.13 -12.50 3.59
CA LEU A 339 8.14 -12.69 2.15
C LEU A 339 7.44 -11.52 1.47
N VAL A 340 8.06 -10.97 0.44
CA VAL A 340 7.41 -10.04 -0.49
C VAL A 340 7.56 -10.50 -1.92
N TRP A 341 6.56 -10.17 -2.73
CA TRP A 341 6.59 -10.43 -4.16
C TRP A 341 5.71 -9.42 -4.90
N ASP A 342 6.06 -9.15 -6.15
CA ASP A 342 5.20 -8.37 -7.02
C ASP A 342 4.27 -9.28 -7.81
N THR A 343 3.04 -8.84 -8.05
CA THR A 343 2.15 -9.40 -9.07
C THR A 343 1.87 -8.39 -10.18
N ALA A 344 1.49 -8.82 -11.39
CA ALA A 344 0.88 -7.87 -12.33
C ALA A 344 -0.47 -7.36 -11.81
N ARG A 345 -0.81 -6.11 -12.13
CA ARG A 345 -2.12 -5.54 -11.83
C ARG A 345 -3.21 -6.13 -12.74
N GLU A 346 -4.37 -6.44 -12.15
CA GLU A 346 -5.56 -6.95 -12.84
C GLU A 346 -5.95 -6.06 -14.03
N GLY A 347 -6.24 -6.65 -15.19
CA GLY A 347 -6.71 -5.94 -16.39
C GLY A 347 -5.62 -5.24 -17.25
N SER A 348 -4.33 -5.32 -16.88
CA SER A 348 -3.24 -4.69 -17.65
C SER A 348 -2.90 -5.46 -18.95
N PRO A 349 -3.04 -4.86 -20.16
CA PRO A 349 -2.88 -5.59 -21.42
C PRO A 349 -1.43 -5.95 -21.81
N VAL A 350 -0.38 -5.45 -21.13
CA VAL A 350 1.02 -5.68 -21.55
C VAL A 350 2.01 -5.72 -20.39
N ALA A 351 2.90 -6.71 -20.49
CA ALA A 351 3.98 -7.17 -19.61
C ALA A 351 5.04 -6.16 -19.08
N ARG A 352 4.81 -4.84 -19.01
CA ARG A 352 5.80 -3.90 -18.42
C ARG A 352 5.11 -2.65 -17.85
N GLY A 353 4.87 -2.62 -16.53
CA GLY A 353 4.64 -1.35 -15.84
C GLY A 353 3.91 -1.49 -14.52
N ASP A 354 2.73 -2.09 -14.54
CA ASP A 354 1.82 -1.99 -13.40
C ASP A 354 1.88 -3.27 -12.58
N VAL A 355 2.57 -3.20 -11.44
CA VAL A 355 2.64 -4.28 -10.46
C VAL A 355 1.96 -3.90 -9.15
N ALA A 356 1.45 -4.89 -8.44
CA ALA A 356 1.01 -4.80 -7.06
C ALA A 356 2.00 -5.60 -6.20
N SER A 357 2.61 -4.96 -5.21
CA SER A 357 3.48 -5.66 -4.28
C SER A 357 2.62 -6.30 -3.18
N TRP A 358 3.11 -7.40 -2.63
CA TRP A 358 2.45 -8.17 -1.58
C TRP A 358 3.43 -8.48 -0.47
N PHE A 359 2.91 -8.60 0.73
CA PHE A 359 3.63 -9.04 1.92
C PHE A 359 2.96 -10.27 2.50
N GLN A 360 3.75 -11.21 3.00
CA GLN A 360 3.30 -12.38 3.73
C GLN A 360 4.32 -12.69 4.83
N ARG A 361 3.86 -12.78 6.07
CA ARG A 361 4.62 -13.41 7.15
C ARG A 361 4.35 -14.90 7.15
N LEU A 362 5.41 -15.70 7.28
CA LEU A 362 5.39 -17.15 7.29
C LEU A 362 6.11 -17.67 8.55
N ASP A 363 5.76 -18.86 9.03
CA ASP A 363 6.59 -19.56 10.02
C ASP A 363 7.89 -20.12 9.40
N SER A 364 8.75 -20.71 10.23
CA SER A 364 10.01 -21.34 9.80
C SER A 364 9.84 -22.53 8.84
N ASP A 365 8.64 -23.09 8.73
CA ASP A 365 8.27 -24.15 7.79
C ASP A 365 7.60 -23.60 6.52
N PHE A 366 7.61 -22.27 6.35
CA PHE A 366 6.98 -21.51 5.27
C PHE A 366 5.44 -21.70 5.19
N ASN A 367 4.78 -21.93 6.32
CA ASN A 367 3.33 -21.81 6.42
C ASN A 367 2.93 -20.35 6.60
N PRO A 368 1.93 -19.85 5.85
CA PRO A 368 1.39 -18.52 6.08
C PRO A 368 0.78 -18.43 7.47
N LEU A 369 1.20 -17.42 8.22
CA LEU A 369 0.62 -17.09 9.54
C LEU A 369 -0.69 -16.29 9.42
N ALA A 370 -0.97 -15.75 8.23
CA ALA A 370 -2.17 -14.98 7.93
C ALA A 370 -2.41 -14.89 6.41
N PRO A 371 -3.52 -14.31 5.94
CA PRO A 371 -3.66 -13.95 4.53
C PRO A 371 -2.61 -12.95 4.05
N PRO A 372 -2.24 -12.98 2.75
CA PRO A 372 -1.28 -12.05 2.19
C PRO A 372 -1.86 -10.64 2.14
N VAL A 373 -1.06 -9.65 2.55
CA VAL A 373 -1.49 -8.26 2.63
C VAL A 373 -0.93 -7.47 1.45
N ARG A 374 -1.78 -6.66 0.83
CA ARG A 374 -1.36 -5.88 -0.34
C ARG A 374 -0.55 -4.66 0.09
N ILE A 375 0.57 -4.45 -0.57
CA ILE A 375 1.41 -3.29 -0.41
C ILE A 375 0.90 -2.19 -1.35
N GLU A 376 -0.01 -1.33 -0.86
CA GLU A 376 -0.47 -0.15 -1.61
C GLU A 376 0.57 0.96 -1.52
N ALA A 377 1.39 1.14 -2.56
CA ALA A 377 2.13 2.38 -2.72
C ALA A 377 1.09 3.49 -2.95
N GLY A 378 0.82 4.31 -1.93
CA GLY A 378 0.03 5.53 -2.10
C GLY A 378 0.53 6.29 -3.33
N GLU A 379 -0.38 6.92 -4.08
CA GLU A 379 0.00 7.65 -5.29
C GLU A 379 1.13 8.65 -4.97
N PRO A 380 2.20 8.60 -5.77
CA PRO A 380 2.37 9.77 -6.62
C PRO A 380 2.44 9.31 -8.07
N ILE A 381 1.31 9.40 -8.76
CA ILE A 381 1.20 9.39 -10.21
C ILE A 381 1.58 8.04 -10.83
N GLY A 382 0.65 7.09 -10.81
CA GLY A 382 0.64 5.96 -11.73
C GLY A 382 1.75 4.94 -11.49
N ALA A 383 1.44 3.98 -10.62
CA ALA A 383 2.03 2.65 -10.52
C ALA A 383 2.98 2.29 -11.67
N ARG A 384 4.28 2.47 -11.46
CA ARG A 384 5.30 1.94 -12.36
C ARG A 384 6.54 1.48 -11.60
N ALA A 385 6.40 0.44 -10.78
CA ALA A 385 7.53 -0.43 -10.46
C ALA A 385 7.92 -1.16 -11.76
N VAL A 386 8.87 -0.58 -12.49
CA VAL A 386 9.46 -1.23 -13.66
C VAL A 386 10.41 -2.30 -13.13
N GLY A 387 9.91 -3.53 -12.93
CA GLY A 387 10.67 -4.77 -12.67
C GLY A 387 12.08 -4.52 -12.14
N GLY A 388 12.11 -4.06 -10.89
CA GLY A 388 13.22 -3.38 -10.26
C GLY A 388 13.45 -3.94 -8.89
N THR A 389 14.72 -4.14 -8.52
CA THR A 389 15.16 -4.75 -7.27
C THR A 389 14.28 -4.35 -6.08
N LEU A 390 13.45 -5.29 -5.64
CA LEU A 390 12.79 -5.26 -4.35
C LEU A 390 13.75 -5.89 -3.35
N THR A 391 14.09 -5.14 -2.31
CA THR A 391 14.92 -5.64 -1.20
C THR A 391 14.18 -5.43 0.11
N LEU A 392 14.40 -6.33 1.06
CA LEU A 392 13.93 -6.22 2.42
C LEU A 392 15.11 -6.22 3.35
N GLU A 393 14.93 -5.56 4.49
CA GLU A 393 15.82 -5.66 5.63
C GLU A 393 15.00 -5.62 6.91
N THR A 394 15.46 -6.30 7.96
CA THR A 394 14.88 -6.22 9.30
C THR A 394 15.84 -5.53 10.26
N ASP A 395 15.32 -4.82 11.25
CA ASP A 395 16.12 -4.41 12.42
C ASP A 395 16.04 -5.46 13.53
N ALA A 396 16.72 -5.18 14.65
CA ALA A 396 16.75 -6.04 15.83
C ALA A 396 15.39 -6.19 16.53
N ASP A 397 14.46 -5.27 16.26
CA ASP A 397 13.11 -5.25 16.83
C ASP A 397 12.09 -5.98 15.93
N GLY A 398 12.53 -6.43 14.73
CA GLY A 398 11.71 -7.18 13.78
C GLY A 398 10.95 -6.30 12.79
N ALA A 399 11.22 -4.98 12.75
CA ALA A 399 10.57 -4.10 11.79
C ALA A 399 11.16 -4.30 10.39
N VAL A 400 10.28 -4.53 9.42
CA VAL A 400 10.64 -4.81 8.04
C VAL A 400 10.65 -3.53 7.22
N THR A 401 11.79 -3.19 6.64
CA THR A 401 11.92 -2.11 5.67
C THR A 401 12.05 -2.67 4.27
N LEU A 402 11.30 -2.12 3.33
CA LEU A 402 11.47 -2.38 1.90
C LEU A 402 12.21 -1.24 1.22
N ALA A 403 13.00 -1.56 0.21
CA ALA A 403 13.46 -0.60 -0.78
C ALA A 403 13.19 -1.09 -2.20
N TRP A 404 12.75 -0.18 -3.07
CA TRP A 404 12.45 -0.44 -4.47
C TRP A 404 12.78 0.79 -5.32
N HIS A 405 12.88 0.61 -6.65
CA HIS A 405 12.83 1.75 -7.57
C HIS A 405 11.48 1.85 -8.26
N SER A 406 11.07 3.06 -8.63
CA SER A 406 9.85 3.30 -9.40
C SER A 406 10.07 4.45 -10.40
N LEU A 407 9.28 4.48 -11.47
CA LEU A 407 9.28 5.62 -12.37
C LEU A 407 8.67 6.84 -11.67
N THR A 408 9.39 7.95 -11.70
CA THR A 408 8.97 9.25 -11.16
C THR A 408 8.52 10.21 -12.27
N GLY A 409 8.70 9.81 -13.53
CA GLY A 409 8.30 10.53 -14.73
C GLY A 409 8.71 9.76 -16.00
N PRO A 410 8.42 10.28 -17.21
CA PRO A 410 8.80 9.61 -18.46
C PRO A 410 10.32 9.39 -18.56
N GLY A 411 10.77 8.15 -18.34
CA GLY A 411 12.19 7.78 -18.38
C GLY A 411 13.02 8.29 -17.19
N GLN A 412 12.37 8.67 -16.09
CA GLN A 412 13.01 9.05 -14.82
C GLN A 412 12.65 8.03 -13.75
N PHE A 413 13.65 7.59 -12.98
CA PHE A 413 13.49 6.64 -11.89
C PHE A 413 13.95 7.26 -10.58
N GLY A 414 13.25 6.90 -9.50
CA GLY A 414 13.63 7.21 -8.13
C GLY A 414 13.64 5.93 -7.29
N VAL A 415 14.49 5.88 -6.28
CA VAL A 415 14.47 4.86 -5.23
C VAL A 415 13.64 5.33 -4.05
N PHE A 416 12.93 4.37 -3.46
CA PHE A 416 11.98 4.57 -2.40
C PHE A 416 12.24 3.58 -1.28
N THR A 417 11.95 3.99 -0.06
CA THR A 417 11.89 3.10 1.09
C THR A 417 10.56 3.22 1.82
N GLN A 418 10.22 2.17 2.56
CA GLN A 418 9.05 2.13 3.42
C GLN A 418 9.27 1.11 4.51
N THR A 419 9.01 1.49 5.76
CA THR A 419 8.94 0.56 6.88
C THR A 419 7.50 0.05 6.99
N LEU A 420 7.33 -1.27 7.07
CA LEU A 420 6.05 -1.88 7.42
C LEU A 420 5.88 -1.80 8.93
N LEU A 421 4.66 -1.50 9.35
CA LEU A 421 4.29 -1.54 10.76
C LEU A 421 4.45 -2.98 11.32
N PRO A 422 4.87 -3.15 12.58
CA PRO A 422 4.88 -4.44 13.26
C PRO A 422 3.54 -5.16 13.16
N GLN A 423 3.56 -6.49 13.09
CA GLN A 423 2.34 -7.29 12.93
C GLN A 423 2.22 -8.37 14.01
N ILE A 424 1.02 -8.50 14.55
CA ILE A 424 0.62 -9.51 15.52
C ILE A 424 -0.54 -10.31 14.93
N PHE A 425 -0.42 -11.64 14.99
CA PHE A 425 -1.42 -12.57 14.48
C PHE A 425 -1.93 -13.46 15.61
N GLY A 426 -3.25 -13.62 15.69
CA GLY A 426 -3.91 -14.65 16.47
C GLY A 426 -3.90 -16.00 15.77
N THR A 427 -4.90 -16.80 16.09
CA THR A 427 -5.14 -18.17 15.68
C THR A 427 -6.59 -18.31 15.21
N ASP A 428 -7.04 -19.52 14.87
CA ASP A 428 -8.44 -19.75 14.51
C ASP A 428 -9.39 -19.86 15.73
N GLY A 429 -8.99 -19.37 16.91
CA GLY A 429 -9.85 -19.39 18.08
C GLY A 429 -9.59 -18.19 18.98
N ASP A 430 -10.45 -17.99 19.98
CA ASP A 430 -10.49 -16.79 20.81
C ASP A 430 -9.13 -16.39 21.40
N ASP A 431 -8.56 -15.29 20.91
CA ASP A 431 -7.26 -14.78 21.27
C ASP A 431 -7.33 -13.47 22.08
N MET A 432 -6.24 -13.20 22.80
CA MET A 432 -6.02 -11.91 23.46
C MET A 432 -4.72 -11.32 22.96
N LEU A 433 -4.83 -10.31 22.10
CA LEU A 433 -3.74 -9.69 21.39
C LEU A 433 -3.57 -8.25 21.86
N SER A 434 -2.32 -7.75 21.87
CA SER A 434 -2.03 -6.39 22.33
C SER A 434 -0.96 -5.76 21.47
N ALA A 435 -1.31 -4.66 20.81
CA ALA A 435 -0.38 -3.77 20.15
C ALA A 435 0.43 -3.04 21.24
N ARG A 436 1.66 -3.50 21.48
CA ARG A 436 2.54 -2.94 22.54
C ARG A 436 3.43 -1.81 22.03
N ASP A 437 3.66 -1.81 20.73
CA ASP A 437 4.54 -0.87 20.05
C ASP A 437 3.70 0.15 19.28
N VAL A 438 4.28 1.32 19.06
CA VAL A 438 3.64 2.43 18.35
C VAL A 438 3.35 2.04 16.90
N GLY A 439 2.08 2.03 16.50
CA GLY A 439 1.69 1.77 15.12
C GLY A 439 1.88 0.31 14.74
N THR A 440 1.05 -0.55 15.31
CA THR A 440 1.04 -2.00 15.14
C THR A 440 -0.19 -2.43 14.35
N MET A 441 -0.06 -3.49 13.57
CA MET A 441 -1.20 -4.21 13.00
C MET A 441 -1.50 -5.45 13.83
N VAL A 442 -2.75 -5.63 14.23
CA VAL A 442 -3.22 -6.80 14.98
C VAL A 442 -4.32 -7.47 14.19
N PHE A 443 -4.18 -8.77 13.97
CA PHE A 443 -5.14 -9.60 13.25
C PHE A 443 -5.61 -10.73 14.17
N GLY A 444 -6.90 -10.75 14.53
CA GLY A 444 -7.51 -11.80 15.34
C GLY A 444 -7.62 -13.13 14.58
N LEU A 445 -8.12 -13.06 13.35
CA LEU A 445 -8.40 -14.18 12.42
C LEU A 445 -9.79 -14.78 12.63
N ASP A 446 -9.93 -16.05 13.03
CA ASP A 446 -11.23 -16.64 13.34
C ASP A 446 -11.33 -16.76 14.87
N GLY A 447 -12.52 -16.59 15.46
CA GLY A 447 -12.71 -16.65 16.91
C GLY A 447 -13.29 -15.34 17.46
N ASP A 448 -13.71 -15.34 18.72
CA ASP A 448 -14.16 -14.12 19.40
C ASP A 448 -12.95 -13.46 20.09
N ASP A 449 -12.31 -12.50 19.43
CA ASP A 449 -11.00 -11.98 19.83
C ASP A 449 -11.07 -10.70 20.69
N LEU A 450 -10.06 -10.54 21.56
CA LEU A 450 -9.84 -9.35 22.36
C LEU A 450 -8.56 -8.62 21.90
N LEU A 451 -8.72 -7.51 21.19
CA LEU A 451 -7.63 -6.74 20.58
C LEU A 451 -7.39 -5.44 21.36
N VAL A 452 -6.30 -5.38 22.13
CA VAL A 452 -5.90 -4.18 22.89
C VAL A 452 -5.10 -3.25 21.99
N SER A 453 -5.62 -2.03 21.74
CA SER A 453 -4.98 -1.10 20.79
C SER A 453 -3.62 -0.58 21.26
N GLY A 454 -3.45 -0.37 22.57
CA GLY A 454 -2.20 0.12 23.12
C GLY A 454 -1.79 1.50 22.56
N PRO A 455 -0.55 1.95 22.76
CA PRO A 455 -0.16 3.30 22.41
C PRO A 455 0.23 3.40 20.93
N GLY A 456 -0.36 4.31 20.17
CA GLY A 456 0.06 4.53 18.78
C GLY A 456 -1.09 4.86 17.87
N ASP A 457 -0.89 4.80 16.56
CA ASP A 457 -2.00 4.81 15.61
C ASP A 457 -2.06 3.39 15.02
N ASP A 458 -2.88 2.53 15.60
CA ASP A 458 -2.85 1.09 15.35
C ASP A 458 -3.92 0.63 14.36
N TRP A 459 -3.74 -0.57 13.80
CA TRP A 459 -4.71 -1.22 12.94
C TRP A 459 -5.18 -2.53 13.56
N LEU A 460 -6.46 -2.62 13.91
CA LEU A 460 -7.06 -3.80 14.53
C LEU A 460 -8.07 -4.43 13.57
N ASP A 461 -7.80 -5.67 13.15
CA ASP A 461 -8.70 -6.49 12.34
C ASP A 461 -9.13 -7.70 13.18
N GLY A 462 -10.39 -7.75 13.63
CA GLY A 462 -10.90 -8.87 14.43
C GLY A 462 -10.97 -10.13 13.57
N GLY A 463 -11.70 -10.04 12.47
CA GLY A 463 -11.79 -11.08 11.46
C GLY A 463 -13.16 -11.74 11.47
N VAL A 464 -13.22 -13.06 11.64
CA VAL A 464 -14.47 -13.81 11.71
C VAL A 464 -14.77 -14.15 13.16
N GLY A 465 -15.76 -13.47 13.73
CA GLY A 465 -16.25 -13.77 15.07
C GLY A 465 -17.02 -12.59 15.64
N MET A 466 -17.10 -12.53 16.96
CA MET A 466 -17.54 -11.34 17.68
C MET A 466 -16.35 -10.74 18.41
N ASP A 467 -15.76 -9.73 17.78
CA ASP A 467 -14.46 -9.21 18.19
C ASP A 467 -14.59 -7.92 19.00
N THR A 468 -13.68 -7.75 19.97
CA THR A 468 -13.68 -6.63 20.92
C THR A 468 -12.38 -5.85 20.83
N ALA A 469 -12.44 -4.58 20.43
CA ALA A 469 -11.33 -3.64 20.57
C ALA A 469 -11.30 -3.04 21.98
N VAL A 470 -10.14 -3.04 22.63
CA VAL A 470 -9.96 -2.54 24.01
C VAL A 470 -9.15 -1.25 24.00
N PHE A 471 -9.76 -0.21 24.56
CA PHE A 471 -9.20 1.13 24.72
C PHE A 471 -8.89 1.43 26.19
N SER A 472 -7.89 2.27 26.44
CA SER A 472 -7.40 2.56 27.80
C SER A 472 -8.18 3.67 28.52
N GLY A 473 -8.82 4.57 27.78
CA GLY A 473 -9.62 5.68 28.31
C GLY A 473 -11.11 5.37 28.42
N ALA A 474 -11.89 6.32 28.92
CA ALA A 474 -13.36 6.22 28.99
C ALA A 474 -13.99 6.48 27.61
N LEU A 475 -15.22 6.02 27.34
CA LEU A 475 -15.87 6.24 26.03
C LEU A 475 -15.89 7.73 25.63
N ALA A 476 -16.11 8.63 26.60
CA ALA A 476 -16.16 10.07 26.37
C ALA A 476 -14.81 10.69 25.93
N ASP A 477 -13.71 9.95 26.08
CA ASP A 477 -12.37 10.36 25.65
C ASP A 477 -12.11 10.03 24.17
N TYR A 478 -13.03 9.32 23.48
CA TYR A 478 -12.84 8.90 22.09
C TYR A 478 -13.85 9.52 21.14
N ALA A 479 -13.40 9.80 19.92
CA ALA A 479 -14.26 10.02 18.78
C ALA A 479 -14.18 8.83 17.81
N LEU A 480 -15.26 8.07 17.70
CA LEU A 480 -15.37 6.91 16.81
C LEU A 480 -16.13 7.32 15.55
N ARG A 481 -15.55 7.16 14.36
CA ARG A 481 -16.17 7.53 13.08
C ARG A 481 -16.11 6.40 12.09
N MET A 482 -17.20 6.14 11.38
CA MET A 482 -17.21 5.17 10.29
C MET A 482 -16.77 5.83 8.97
N GLY A 483 -15.74 5.29 8.34
CA GLY A 483 -15.33 5.66 6.99
C GLY A 483 -16.27 5.07 5.92
N THR A 484 -16.25 5.66 4.73
CA THR A 484 -17.01 5.17 3.56
C THR A 484 -16.49 3.84 3.00
N ASP A 485 -15.29 3.44 3.42
CA ASP A 485 -14.62 2.18 3.15
C ASP A 485 -15.01 1.06 4.14
N GLY A 486 -15.86 1.36 5.13
CA GLY A 486 -16.27 0.42 6.17
C GLY A 486 -15.26 0.29 7.32
N VAL A 487 -14.18 1.08 7.32
CA VAL A 487 -13.19 1.10 8.40
C VAL A 487 -13.63 2.12 9.45
N VAL A 488 -13.62 1.74 10.72
CA VAL A 488 -13.90 2.67 11.82
C VAL A 488 -12.60 3.32 12.27
N THR A 489 -12.58 4.64 12.40
CA THR A 489 -11.49 5.40 12.99
C THR A 489 -11.84 5.75 14.43
N ALA A 490 -11.00 5.33 15.38
CA ALA A 490 -11.12 5.63 16.80
C ALA A 490 -10.02 6.61 17.22
N THR A 491 -10.37 7.87 17.48
CA THR A 491 -9.39 8.89 17.90
C THR A 491 -9.51 9.14 19.40
N ASP A 492 -8.43 8.85 20.13
CA ASP A 492 -8.23 9.29 21.52
C ASP A 492 -8.04 10.82 21.55
N LEU A 493 -8.90 11.51 22.30
CA LEU A 493 -8.94 12.96 22.42
C LEU A 493 -8.19 13.47 23.66
N ARG A 494 -7.64 12.57 24.49
CA ARG A 494 -6.84 12.96 25.65
C ARG A 494 -5.58 13.68 25.16
N PRO A 495 -5.00 14.62 25.92
CA PRO A 495 -3.74 15.25 25.50
C PRO A 495 -2.61 14.20 25.45
N ARG A 496 -1.96 14.04 24.28
CA ARG A 496 -0.87 13.07 24.05
C ARG A 496 0.32 13.21 25.02
N GLU A 497 0.55 14.42 25.55
CA GLU A 497 1.60 14.68 26.56
C GLU A 497 1.17 14.33 28.00
N ALA A 498 -0.13 14.09 28.25
CA ALA A 498 -0.70 13.89 29.57
C ALA A 498 -1.11 12.44 29.86
N ALA A 499 -1.13 11.56 28.85
CA ALA A 499 -1.53 10.16 28.96
C ALA A 499 -0.43 9.27 28.35
N GLU A 500 0.36 8.59 29.18
CA GLU A 500 1.38 7.62 28.71
C GLU A 500 0.74 6.40 28.02
N ASP A 501 -0.56 6.20 28.24
CA ASP A 501 -1.44 5.18 27.67
C ASP A 501 -2.29 5.70 26.49
N HIS A 502 -1.99 6.88 25.94
CA HIS A 502 -2.75 7.47 24.85
C HIS A 502 -2.81 6.54 23.63
N ASN A 503 -4.01 6.11 23.23
CA ASN A 503 -4.21 5.16 22.15
C ASN A 503 -4.15 5.78 20.74
N GLY A 504 -3.94 7.09 20.63
CA GLY A 504 -3.77 7.75 19.33
C GLY A 504 -5.00 7.65 18.43
N THR A 505 -4.79 7.42 17.14
CA THR A 505 -5.86 7.25 16.14
C THR A 505 -5.81 5.87 15.54
N ASP A 506 -6.64 4.98 16.07
CA ASP A 506 -6.73 3.58 15.69
C ASP A 506 -7.72 3.36 14.53
N ARG A 507 -7.49 2.32 13.75
CA ARG A 507 -8.36 1.88 12.65
C ARG A 507 -8.86 0.47 12.93
N LEU A 508 -10.17 0.31 12.98
CA LEU A 508 -10.86 -0.92 13.35
C LEU A 508 -11.57 -1.49 12.13
N VAL A 509 -11.38 -2.79 11.90
CA VAL A 509 -12.00 -3.56 10.83
C VAL A 509 -12.51 -4.85 11.41
N ASN A 510 -13.72 -5.28 11.01
CA ASN A 510 -14.35 -6.49 11.54
C ASN A 510 -14.33 -6.52 13.08
N ILE A 511 -14.76 -5.42 13.71
CA ILE A 511 -14.88 -5.29 15.17
C ILE A 511 -16.34 -4.95 15.50
N GLU A 512 -16.96 -5.73 16.38
CA GLU A 512 -18.36 -5.57 16.78
C GLU A 512 -18.50 -4.81 18.10
N LEU A 513 -17.55 -4.99 19.02
CA LEU A 513 -17.59 -4.44 20.37
C LEU A 513 -16.37 -3.53 20.63
N ALA A 514 -16.59 -2.47 21.40
CA ALA A 514 -15.51 -1.66 21.95
C ALA A 514 -15.61 -1.64 23.48
N GLU A 515 -14.53 -2.04 24.15
CA GLU A 515 -14.36 -1.96 25.60
C GLU A 515 -13.53 -0.72 25.95
N PHE A 516 -14.13 0.15 26.75
CA PHE A 516 -13.51 1.34 27.33
C PHE A 516 -13.33 1.14 28.83
N ALA A 517 -12.58 2.04 29.48
CA ALA A 517 -12.31 1.98 30.91
C ALA A 517 -13.58 2.05 31.80
N ASP A 518 -14.68 2.59 31.28
CA ASP A 518 -15.94 2.79 32.00
C ASP A 518 -17.11 1.91 31.49
N GLU A 519 -17.09 1.46 30.24
CA GLU A 519 -18.13 0.60 29.67
C GLU A 519 -17.69 -0.19 28.44
N THR A 520 -18.43 -1.27 28.13
CA THR A 520 -18.35 -1.98 26.85
C THR A 520 -19.62 -1.70 26.06
N ALA A 521 -19.49 -1.31 24.80
CA ALA A 521 -20.63 -1.00 23.95
C ALA A 521 -20.48 -1.60 22.54
N PRO A 522 -21.60 -1.99 21.90
CA PRO A 522 -21.59 -2.33 20.48
C PRO A 522 -21.11 -1.13 19.67
N LEU A 523 -20.15 -1.34 18.77
CA LEU A 523 -19.56 -0.27 17.97
C LEU A 523 -20.65 0.47 17.18
N ALA A 524 -21.60 -0.27 16.61
CA ALA A 524 -22.77 0.27 15.89
C ALA A 524 -23.60 1.29 16.70
N ASP A 525 -23.59 1.22 18.03
CA ASP A 525 -24.37 2.11 18.90
C ASP A 525 -23.64 3.41 19.27
N ILE A 526 -22.31 3.45 19.09
CA ILE A 526 -21.43 4.52 19.57
C ILE A 526 -20.66 5.24 18.44
N LEU A 527 -20.84 4.81 17.20
CA LEU A 527 -20.26 5.49 16.03
C LEU A 527 -20.89 6.86 15.81
N LEU A 528 -20.05 7.86 15.57
CA LEU A 528 -20.44 9.16 15.04
C LEU A 528 -20.55 9.06 13.52
N ARG A 529 -21.59 9.71 12.99
CA ARG A 529 -21.79 10.00 11.57
C ARG A 529 -21.78 11.51 11.36
N ASP A 530 -21.14 11.95 10.29
CA ASP A 530 -21.07 13.36 9.93
C ASP A 530 -22.20 13.67 8.94
N ILE A 531 -23.04 14.63 9.29
CA ILE A 531 -24.20 15.04 8.51
C ILE A 531 -23.87 16.38 7.87
N ALA A 532 -23.72 16.38 6.54
CA ALA A 532 -23.58 17.60 5.78
C ALA A 532 -24.96 18.21 5.52
N VAL A 533 -25.08 19.53 5.70
CA VAL A 533 -26.34 20.23 5.49
C VAL A 533 -26.15 21.31 4.43
N SER A 534 -27.09 21.37 3.49
CA SER A 534 -27.18 22.45 2.51
C SER A 534 -28.56 23.10 2.57
N VAL A 535 -28.60 24.43 2.52
CA VAL A 535 -29.86 25.19 2.48
C VAL A 535 -29.83 26.16 1.30
N GLN A 536 -30.78 25.98 0.39
CA GLN A 536 -30.87 26.76 -0.85
C GLN A 536 -32.27 27.34 -1.03
N GLY A 537 -32.37 28.44 -1.75
CA GLY A 537 -33.64 28.95 -2.25
C GLY A 537 -34.17 28.10 -3.40
N VAL A 538 -35.42 28.33 -3.78
CA VAL A 538 -36.05 27.66 -4.94
C VAL A 538 -35.27 27.86 -6.24
N ASP A 539 -34.49 28.93 -6.36
CA ASP A 539 -33.63 29.24 -7.51
C ASP A 539 -32.22 28.61 -7.44
N GLY A 540 -31.97 27.75 -6.44
CA GLY A 540 -30.66 27.14 -6.18
C GLY A 540 -29.64 28.07 -5.52
N SER A 541 -30.03 29.30 -5.17
CA SER A 541 -29.12 30.24 -4.49
C SER A 541 -28.93 29.87 -3.01
N THR A 542 -27.71 30.05 -2.47
CA THR A 542 -27.47 29.83 -1.04
C THR A 542 -28.17 30.90 -0.20
N LEU A 543 -28.92 30.47 0.82
CA LEU A 543 -29.62 31.37 1.73
C LEU A 543 -28.74 31.70 2.95
N ALA A 544 -28.36 32.97 3.11
CA ALA A 544 -27.62 33.44 4.28
C ALA A 544 -28.53 33.66 5.50
N GLY A 545 -27.99 33.61 6.72
CA GLY A 545 -28.74 33.93 7.94
C GLY A 545 -29.79 32.88 8.35
N VAL A 546 -29.68 31.66 7.84
CA VAL A 546 -30.49 30.52 8.26
C VAL A 546 -29.98 30.00 9.60
N SER A 547 -30.89 29.78 10.54
CA SER A 547 -30.67 29.01 11.76
C SER A 547 -31.15 27.59 11.56
N LEU A 548 -30.36 26.62 12.01
CA LEU A 548 -30.69 25.20 11.96
C LEU A 548 -30.83 24.64 13.37
N ASN A 549 -31.88 23.87 13.60
CA ASN A 549 -32.11 23.17 14.86
C ASN A 549 -32.39 21.70 14.60
N PHE A 550 -31.76 20.82 15.38
CA PHE A 550 -32.08 19.40 15.39
C PHE A 550 -32.86 19.08 16.66
N THR A 551 -33.99 18.38 16.51
CA THR A 551 -34.77 17.86 17.63
C THR A 551 -34.67 16.34 17.64
N ASP A 552 -34.13 15.78 18.71
CA ASP A 552 -33.98 14.34 18.85
C ASP A 552 -35.33 13.62 19.11
N ALA A 553 -35.33 12.29 19.04
CA ALA A 553 -36.51 11.46 19.31
C ALA A 553 -37.06 11.61 20.75
N ALA A 554 -36.27 12.12 21.70
CA ALA A 554 -36.70 12.43 23.05
C ALA A 554 -37.33 13.83 23.18
N GLY A 555 -37.28 14.63 22.12
CA GLY A 555 -37.82 15.98 22.04
C GLY A 555 -36.87 17.08 22.51
N ALA A 556 -35.58 16.80 22.70
CA ALA A 556 -34.59 17.82 23.00
C ALA A 556 -34.10 18.51 21.72
N THR A 557 -34.13 19.83 21.71
CA THR A 557 -33.75 20.66 20.55
C THR A 557 -32.43 21.37 20.80
N PHE A 558 -31.51 21.31 19.83
CA PHE A 558 -30.24 22.02 19.85
C PHE A 558 -29.91 22.67 18.50
N ALA A 559 -29.20 23.79 18.54
CA ALA A 559 -28.74 24.48 17.33
C ALA A 559 -27.57 23.73 16.70
N VAL A 560 -27.57 23.60 15.37
CA VAL A 560 -26.50 22.93 14.60
C VAL A 560 -25.80 23.88 13.63
N PRO A 561 -24.52 23.66 13.30
CA PRO A 561 -23.80 24.50 12.35
C PRO A 561 -24.37 24.40 10.92
N PRO A 562 -24.38 25.50 10.15
CA PRO A 562 -24.86 25.51 8.76
C PRO A 562 -24.10 24.61 7.78
N ALA A 563 -22.86 24.24 8.12
CA ALA A 563 -22.03 23.36 7.30
C ALA A 563 -22.27 21.87 7.58
N GLY A 564 -22.97 21.54 8.67
CA GLY A 564 -23.16 20.16 9.13
C GLY A 564 -22.91 19.96 10.63
N PHE A 565 -23.21 18.77 11.12
CA PHE A 565 -23.02 18.35 12.52
C PHE A 565 -22.78 16.84 12.61
N SER A 566 -22.23 16.37 13.73
CA SER A 566 -22.07 14.94 14.00
C SER A 566 -23.19 14.44 14.90
N LEU A 567 -23.65 13.21 14.66
CA LEU A 567 -24.68 12.54 15.46
C LEU A 567 -24.25 11.09 15.72
N LEU A 568 -24.69 10.47 16.82
CA LEU A 568 -24.50 9.03 16.97
C LEU A 568 -25.36 8.27 15.95
N ALA A 569 -24.86 7.15 15.43
CA ALA A 569 -25.54 6.34 14.43
C ALA A 569 -26.93 5.87 14.90
N ARG A 570 -27.08 5.61 16.20
CA ARG A 570 -28.35 5.20 16.81
C ARG A 570 -29.37 6.33 17.01
N ASP A 571 -28.94 7.59 16.95
CA ASP A 571 -29.82 8.71 17.26
C ASP A 571 -30.65 9.09 16.02
N ALA A 572 -31.92 9.38 16.22
CA ALA A 572 -32.85 9.82 15.19
C ALA A 572 -33.51 11.15 15.62
N GLY A 573 -34.04 11.91 14.65
CA GLY A 573 -34.67 13.19 14.94
C GLY A 573 -35.12 13.94 13.71
N VAL A 574 -35.43 15.23 13.89
CA VAL A 574 -35.88 16.11 12.82
C VAL A 574 -34.96 17.33 12.75
N LEU A 575 -34.44 17.61 11.56
CA LEU A 575 -33.69 18.83 11.26
C LEU A 575 -34.64 19.89 10.69
N GLU A 576 -34.70 21.04 11.33
CA GLU A 576 -35.51 22.18 10.89
C GLU A 576 -34.64 23.41 10.63
N ALA A 577 -35.02 24.18 9.62
CA ALA A 577 -34.44 25.48 9.31
C ALA A 577 -35.43 26.60 9.60
N ALA A 578 -34.91 27.71 10.11
CA ALA A 578 -35.67 28.93 10.33
C ALA A 578 -34.85 30.15 9.90
N ARG A 579 -35.52 31.13 9.30
CA ARG A 579 -34.93 32.39 8.86
C ARG A 579 -35.99 33.49 8.91
N ASP A 580 -35.62 34.62 9.52
CA ASP A 580 -36.45 35.82 9.48
C ASP A 580 -36.46 36.42 8.06
N HIS A 581 -37.63 36.83 7.58
CA HIS A 581 -37.73 37.54 6.30
C HIS A 581 -37.19 38.96 6.44
N ASP A 582 -36.18 39.31 5.63
CA ASP A 582 -35.72 40.69 5.48
C ASP A 582 -36.10 41.23 4.09
N PRO A 583 -37.10 42.13 4.01
CA PRO A 583 -37.52 42.75 2.77
C PRO A 583 -36.44 43.51 1.99
N ALA A 584 -35.31 43.84 2.60
CA ALA A 584 -34.19 44.53 1.96
C ALA A 584 -33.25 43.57 1.21
N THR A 585 -33.12 42.32 1.68
CA THR A 585 -32.21 41.33 1.09
C THR A 585 -32.94 40.23 0.33
N ASP A 586 -34.11 39.83 0.80
CA ASP A 586 -34.86 38.67 0.28
C ASP A 586 -35.85 39.08 -0.84
N GLY A 587 -35.99 40.39 -1.04
CA GLY A 587 -37.01 40.96 -1.90
C GLY A 587 -38.38 41.05 -1.20
N ARG A 588 -39.28 41.77 -1.85
CA ARG A 588 -40.67 41.93 -1.42
C ARG A 588 -41.57 41.27 -2.45
N PRO A 589 -42.58 40.50 -2.02
CA PRO A 589 -43.68 40.17 -2.90
C PRO A 589 -44.24 41.44 -3.55
N THR A 590 -44.64 41.33 -4.80
CA THR A 590 -45.10 42.43 -5.62
C THR A 590 -46.61 42.32 -5.89
N ALA A 591 -47.18 43.39 -6.44
CA ALA A 591 -48.55 43.33 -6.93
C ALA A 591 -48.72 42.33 -8.10
N MET A 592 -47.63 41.96 -8.78
CA MET A 592 -47.65 40.91 -9.80
C MET A 592 -47.81 39.53 -9.14
N ASP A 593 -47.06 39.25 -8.06
CA ASP A 593 -47.20 38.00 -7.32
C ASP A 593 -48.63 37.81 -6.78
N ALA A 594 -49.23 38.89 -6.25
CA ALA A 594 -50.62 38.87 -5.82
C ALA A 594 -51.60 38.55 -6.96
N LEU A 595 -51.31 39.02 -8.18
CA LEU A 595 -52.11 38.70 -9.36
C LEU A 595 -51.96 37.22 -9.74
N GLU A 596 -50.76 36.65 -9.64
CA GLU A 596 -50.53 35.22 -9.92
C GLU A 596 -51.24 34.33 -8.90
N VAL A 597 -51.20 34.67 -7.61
CA VAL A 597 -51.98 33.97 -6.58
C VAL A 597 -53.49 34.07 -6.87
N LEU A 598 -53.99 35.24 -7.30
CA LEU A 598 -55.40 35.40 -7.65
C LEU A 598 -55.80 34.54 -8.86
N ARG A 599 -54.91 34.40 -9.86
CA ARG A 599 -55.13 33.51 -11.01
C ARG A 599 -55.25 32.07 -10.55
N LEU A 600 -54.34 31.59 -9.69
CA LEU A 600 -54.39 30.25 -9.10
C LEU A 600 -55.69 30.03 -8.31
N ALA A 601 -56.08 31.00 -7.48
CA ALA A 601 -57.31 30.93 -6.69
C ALA A 601 -58.55 30.71 -7.57
N VAL A 602 -58.63 31.37 -8.73
CA VAL A 602 -59.76 31.19 -9.68
C VAL A 602 -59.57 30.05 -10.67
N GLY A 603 -58.44 29.34 -10.62
CA GLY A 603 -58.16 28.15 -11.45
C GLY A 603 -57.62 28.48 -12.84
N LEU A 604 -57.03 29.67 -12.98
CA LEU A 604 -56.27 30.06 -14.16
C LEU A 604 -54.79 29.75 -13.93
N GLU A 605 -54.10 29.37 -15.00
CA GLU A 605 -52.64 29.20 -14.98
C GLU A 605 -51.95 30.55 -14.74
N PRO A 606 -50.84 30.60 -13.98
CA PRO A 606 -50.00 31.79 -13.88
C PRO A 606 -49.48 32.28 -15.23
N SER A 607 -49.04 33.53 -15.27
CA SER A 607 -48.52 34.15 -16.51
C SER A 607 -47.19 33.55 -16.99
N PHE A 608 -46.44 32.90 -16.10
CA PHE A 608 -45.18 32.21 -16.38
C PHE A 608 -45.35 30.74 -16.81
N GLY A 609 -46.58 30.22 -16.88
CA GLY A 609 -46.87 28.85 -17.30
C GLY A 609 -47.53 28.01 -16.21
N PRO A 610 -47.57 26.67 -16.37
CA PRO A 610 -48.17 25.77 -15.38
C PRO A 610 -47.47 25.89 -14.02
N ALA A 611 -48.26 26.11 -12.96
CA ALA A 611 -47.72 26.15 -11.61
C ALA A 611 -47.19 24.79 -11.17
N GLN A 612 -46.03 24.80 -10.53
CA GLN A 612 -45.44 23.64 -9.87
C GLN A 612 -45.81 23.61 -8.38
N ALA A 613 -45.54 22.50 -7.69
CA ALA A 613 -45.84 22.31 -6.26
C ALA A 613 -45.34 23.47 -5.38
N LEU A 614 -44.11 23.93 -5.61
CA LEU A 614 -43.50 25.05 -4.87
C LEU A 614 -44.27 26.37 -5.07
N ASN A 615 -44.87 26.59 -6.25
CA ASN A 615 -45.71 27.77 -6.48
C ASN A 615 -47.02 27.70 -5.70
N PHE A 616 -47.61 26.51 -5.55
CA PHE A 616 -48.81 26.34 -4.73
C PHE A 616 -48.51 26.60 -3.25
N ILE A 617 -47.36 26.15 -2.77
CA ILE A 617 -46.88 26.44 -1.40
C ILE A 617 -46.66 27.93 -1.22
N ALA A 618 -45.91 28.58 -2.13
CA ALA A 618 -45.66 30.02 -2.06
C ALA A 618 -46.96 30.86 -2.11
N ALA A 619 -48.01 30.36 -2.78
CA ALA A 619 -49.30 31.03 -2.91
C ALA A 619 -50.21 30.90 -1.68
N ASP A 620 -50.03 29.88 -0.83
CA ASP A 620 -50.80 29.68 0.40
C ASP A 620 -50.20 30.51 1.55
N MET A 621 -50.52 31.81 1.56
CA MET A 621 -49.94 32.78 2.49
C MET A 621 -50.41 32.56 3.94
N ASN A 622 -51.68 32.20 4.12
CA ASN A 622 -52.25 32.00 5.44
C ASN A 622 -52.00 30.58 5.99
N GLY A 623 -51.56 29.64 5.14
CA GLY A 623 -51.23 28.27 5.51
C GLY A 623 -52.46 27.42 5.85
N ASP A 624 -53.63 27.74 5.29
CA ASP A 624 -54.88 27.03 5.55
C ASP A 624 -55.09 25.80 4.64
N GLY A 625 -54.15 25.55 3.72
CA GLY A 625 -54.16 24.44 2.79
C GLY A 625 -54.93 24.71 1.50
N ALA A 626 -55.44 25.93 1.28
CA ALA A 626 -56.17 26.31 0.08
C ALA A 626 -55.80 27.71 -0.42
N ILE A 627 -55.58 27.83 -1.73
CA ILE A 627 -55.26 29.12 -2.35
C ILE A 627 -56.56 29.85 -2.69
N THR A 628 -56.77 30.98 -2.03
CA THR A 628 -57.97 31.81 -2.18
C THR A 628 -57.64 33.26 -2.51
N ALA A 629 -58.68 34.08 -2.73
CA ALA A 629 -58.50 35.51 -2.87
C ALA A 629 -58.00 36.19 -1.58
N LEU A 630 -58.09 35.52 -0.42
CA LEU A 630 -57.53 36.03 0.83
C LEU A 630 -55.99 35.97 0.78
N ASP A 631 -55.41 34.91 0.23
CA ASP A 631 -53.96 34.79 0.08
C ASP A 631 -53.41 35.86 -0.86
N ALA A 632 -54.08 36.07 -2.00
CA ALA A 632 -53.74 37.14 -2.93
C ALA A 632 -53.83 38.53 -2.27
N LEU A 633 -54.80 38.73 -1.37
CA LEU A 633 -54.92 39.97 -0.60
C LEU A 633 -53.75 40.14 0.37
N GLU A 634 -53.29 39.06 0.99
CA GLU A 634 -52.13 39.10 1.89
C GLU A 634 -50.81 39.39 1.16
N VAL A 635 -50.60 38.78 -0.01
CA VAL A 635 -49.48 39.14 -0.89
C VAL A 635 -49.56 40.62 -1.30
N LEU A 636 -50.75 41.11 -1.65
CA LEU A 636 -50.92 42.51 -2.06
C LEU A 636 -50.65 43.48 -0.90
N ARG A 637 -51.09 43.15 0.33
CA ARG A 637 -50.80 43.94 1.53
C ARG A 637 -49.30 44.03 1.77
N ALA A 638 -48.58 42.91 1.67
CA ALA A 638 -47.12 42.87 1.76
C ALA A 638 -46.45 43.75 0.68
N ALA A 639 -46.92 43.66 -0.56
CA ALA A 639 -46.39 44.43 -1.68
C ALA A 639 -46.49 45.95 -1.52
N VAL A 640 -47.56 46.43 -0.86
CA VAL A 640 -47.74 47.86 -0.58
C VAL A 640 -47.22 48.28 0.81
N GLY A 641 -46.59 47.37 1.55
CA GLY A 641 -46.01 47.65 2.87
C GLY A 641 -47.02 47.80 3.99
N LEU A 642 -48.22 47.22 3.86
CA LEU A 642 -49.21 47.17 4.93
C LEU A 642 -48.96 45.97 5.84
N ALA A 643 -49.03 46.19 7.15
CA ALA A 643 -48.90 45.11 8.13
C ALA A 643 -49.99 44.06 7.94
N SER A 644 -49.65 42.80 8.18
CA SER A 644 -50.56 41.65 8.18
C SER A 644 -50.15 40.64 9.23
N ASP A 645 -51.14 39.87 9.70
CA ASP A 645 -50.93 38.70 10.55
C ASP A 645 -50.28 37.54 9.76
N ASN A 646 -50.40 37.54 8.43
CA ASN A 646 -49.79 36.58 7.51
C ASN A 646 -48.75 37.29 6.62
N ALA A 647 -47.74 37.90 7.25
CA ALA A 647 -46.63 38.50 6.51
C ALA A 647 -45.82 37.44 5.75
N PRO A 648 -45.08 37.83 4.68
CA PRO A 648 -44.16 36.93 3.98
C PRO A 648 -43.18 36.29 4.97
N ARG A 649 -43.01 34.98 4.85
CA ARG A 649 -42.15 34.18 5.74
C ARG A 649 -41.51 33.04 4.97
N TRP A 650 -40.34 32.64 5.40
CA TRP A 650 -39.66 31.47 4.86
C TRP A 650 -40.26 30.19 5.43
N VAL A 651 -40.48 29.20 4.57
CA VAL A 651 -40.70 27.80 4.95
C VAL A 651 -39.62 26.94 4.31
N PHE A 652 -39.19 25.89 5.00
CA PHE A 652 -38.11 25.02 4.56
C PHE A 652 -38.59 23.58 4.48
N VAL A 653 -38.36 22.96 3.33
CA VAL A 653 -38.82 21.61 2.99
C VAL A 653 -37.63 20.77 2.54
N ASP A 654 -37.73 19.45 2.68
CA ASP A 654 -36.71 18.53 2.16
C ASP A 654 -36.54 18.72 0.64
N ALA A 655 -35.29 18.95 0.20
CA ALA A 655 -34.95 19.09 -1.21
C ALA A 655 -35.20 17.80 -2.01
N ALA A 656 -35.21 16.64 -1.35
CA ALA A 656 -35.51 15.34 -1.93
C ALA A 656 -37.03 15.01 -1.93
N THR A 657 -37.90 15.95 -1.53
CA THR A 657 -39.36 15.72 -1.52
C THR A 657 -39.88 15.28 -2.88
N ASP A 658 -40.61 14.16 -2.90
CA ASP A 658 -41.37 13.71 -4.08
C ASP A 658 -42.66 14.53 -4.22
N TRP A 659 -42.55 15.64 -4.96
CA TRP A 659 -43.66 16.56 -5.19
C TRP A 659 -44.82 15.95 -5.98
N GLU A 660 -44.57 14.94 -6.82
CA GLU A 660 -45.62 14.28 -7.59
C GLU A 660 -46.49 13.39 -6.69
N ALA A 661 -45.87 12.71 -5.71
CA ALA A 661 -46.58 11.87 -4.74
C ALA A 661 -47.51 12.66 -3.81
N LEU A 662 -47.22 13.93 -3.54
CA LEU A 662 -48.03 14.79 -2.66
C LEU A 662 -49.31 15.33 -3.34
N GLU A 663 -49.41 15.24 -4.67
CA GLU A 663 -50.56 15.75 -5.46
C GLU A 663 -51.01 17.16 -5.04
N ILE A 664 -50.04 18.09 -4.85
CA ILE A 664 -50.33 19.45 -4.38
C ILE A 664 -51.18 20.20 -5.41
N THR A 665 -52.28 20.79 -4.96
CA THR A 665 -53.19 21.60 -5.79
C THR A 665 -53.65 22.84 -5.04
N ARG A 666 -54.34 23.76 -5.73
CA ARG A 666 -54.94 24.95 -5.11
C ARG A 666 -55.94 24.66 -3.97
N SER A 667 -56.43 23.44 -3.83
CA SER A 667 -57.36 23.02 -2.78
C SER A 667 -56.76 21.99 -1.81
N ASN A 668 -55.48 21.69 -1.97
CA ASN A 668 -54.73 20.74 -1.14
C ASN A 668 -53.25 21.14 -1.15
N VAL A 669 -52.90 22.12 -0.31
CA VAL A 669 -51.51 22.53 -0.06
C VAL A 669 -51.08 21.93 1.27
N GLN A 670 -50.61 20.68 1.23
CA GLN A 670 -50.12 19.94 2.39
C GLN A 670 -48.69 19.48 2.12
N PHE A 671 -47.79 19.76 3.05
CA PHE A 671 -46.38 19.42 2.98
C PHE A 671 -45.79 19.39 4.39
N ASP A 672 -44.70 18.65 4.55
CA ASP A 672 -43.93 18.61 5.78
C ASP A 672 -42.78 19.62 5.72
N THR A 673 -42.42 20.20 6.86
CA THR A 673 -41.24 21.07 7.00
C THR A 673 -40.08 20.32 7.65
N GLY A 674 -38.85 20.69 7.29
CA GLY A 674 -37.66 20.03 7.79
C GLY A 674 -37.39 18.67 7.14
N ILE A 675 -36.45 17.93 7.72
CA ILE A 675 -36.04 16.60 7.27
C ILE A 675 -36.05 15.64 8.45
N THR A 676 -36.67 14.47 8.29
CA THR A 676 -36.59 13.40 9.27
C THR A 676 -35.31 12.60 9.05
N VAL A 677 -34.49 12.49 10.08
CA VAL A 677 -33.25 11.72 10.09
C VAL A 677 -33.49 10.41 10.85
N ALA A 678 -33.35 9.28 10.16
CA ALA A 678 -33.50 7.96 10.76
C ALA A 678 -32.21 7.47 11.43
N ALA A 679 -32.33 6.53 12.37
CA ALA A 679 -31.19 5.82 12.95
C ALA A 679 -30.60 4.84 11.91
N GLY A 680 -29.27 4.69 11.89
CA GLY A 680 -28.57 3.70 11.08
C GLY A 680 -28.31 4.06 9.60
N ASP A 681 -28.75 5.23 9.13
CA ASP A 681 -28.33 5.74 7.82
C ASP A 681 -26.85 6.16 7.85
N SER A 682 -26.06 5.68 6.87
CA SER A 682 -24.69 6.13 6.59
C SER A 682 -24.67 7.57 6.08
N ASP A 683 -23.54 8.28 6.22
CA ASP A 683 -23.30 9.69 5.85
C ASP A 683 -24.36 10.30 4.93
N LEU A 684 -25.12 11.26 5.48
CA LEU A 684 -26.28 11.86 4.84
C LEU A 684 -25.96 13.29 4.41
N ASP A 685 -26.06 13.54 3.10
CA ASP A 685 -26.17 14.90 2.56
C ASP A 685 -27.64 15.34 2.66
N LEU A 686 -27.93 16.22 3.62
CA LEU A 686 -29.28 16.74 3.86
C LEU A 686 -29.46 18.09 3.16
N GLY A 687 -30.38 18.15 2.20
CA GLY A 687 -30.72 19.37 1.46
C GLY A 687 -32.06 19.95 1.88
N LEU A 688 -32.11 21.23 2.24
CA LEU A 688 -33.35 21.97 2.50
C LEU A 688 -33.57 23.03 1.42
N THR A 689 -34.78 23.05 0.87
CA THR A 689 -35.25 24.10 -0.05
C THR A 689 -36.09 25.12 0.71
N GLY A 690 -35.61 26.36 0.75
CA GLY A 690 -36.32 27.50 1.33
C GLY A 690 -37.26 28.14 0.31
N ILE A 691 -38.53 28.30 0.69
CA ILE A 691 -39.59 28.92 -0.10
C ILE A 691 -40.04 30.19 0.64
N LEU A 692 -39.97 31.35 -0.03
CA LEU A 692 -40.51 32.59 0.52
C LEU A 692 -41.99 32.70 0.18
N LEU A 693 -42.86 32.56 1.18
CA LEU A 693 -44.30 32.68 0.97
C LEU A 693 -44.67 34.06 0.44
N GLY A 694 -45.51 34.06 -0.60
CA GLY A 694 -46.00 35.23 -1.31
C GLY A 694 -45.14 35.66 -2.49
N ASN A 695 -43.93 35.10 -2.66
CA ASN A 695 -43.10 35.33 -3.82
C ASN A 695 -43.40 34.26 -4.89
N MET A 696 -44.04 34.65 -5.99
CA MET A 696 -44.47 33.76 -7.07
C MET A 696 -43.46 33.72 -8.22
N ALA A 697 -42.17 33.85 -7.91
CA ALA A 697 -41.11 33.80 -8.91
C ALA A 697 -41.16 32.51 -9.75
N GLU A 698 -40.62 32.60 -10.98
CA GLU A 698 -40.50 31.46 -11.89
C GLU A 698 -39.59 30.39 -11.26
N VAL A 699 -40.12 29.18 -11.11
CA VAL A 699 -39.35 28.02 -10.67
C VAL A 699 -38.75 27.41 -11.93
N THR A 700 -37.45 27.64 -12.16
CA THR A 700 -36.75 27.21 -13.38
C THR A 700 -36.33 25.76 -13.34
#